data_AF-A0A8C4X149-F1
#
_entry.id   AF-A0A8C4X149-F1
#
_cell.length_a   1.000
_cell.length_b   1.000
_cell.length_c   1.000
_cell.angle_alpha   90.00
_cell.angle_beta   90.00
_cell.angle_gamma   90.00
#
_symmetry.space_group_name_H-M   'P 1'
#
loop_
_entity.id
_entity.type
_entity.pdbx_description
1 polymer ?
#
loop_
_entity_poly.entity_id
_entity_poly.type
_entity_poly.pdbx_seq_one_letter_code
_entity_poly.pdbx_strand_id
1 'polypeptide(L)'
;MFLELYIFLVFLILLMIYFCSSHSSGKWFSLHLDELLPSQIFQDDIMTLCRTPVSKLLNDDGFSAGGTPMENDSSWNHIIDTRYLLKSCLQPALAQLQDPPEKVERTTTRLHLLVELFNDMDDDDSISFVKLLQHMVVDLLHQQEHQLGQNADCWVWDQAASLQDILYCGTFRQSLWKHLQAKLCPILTAVLAYIDCDENLELLRPITEDPLSIRKLWLQLFKNKDVCTPEIPRPTRQLIRVMSSNMPGRFQAPTRLPFIWLIHDHIEKLWKKVQQYSVEIEMPAEEALLKQLHSSPLANLLSSDLGSPEHLQLYCHDLVRIQMQLSSSEEHELLSSALHRAAHQSGDQVLSLPSLHIVLSKLRPRFQVFSQLVKDFPDVMPPLLQKLRLGEQQQPGLLDLEAASACLHLLDLQQYQTQHQGFATWCRQVISIQPSMDVILEGPSECFLDDPTKTHLSKLRVHWKRILVVHLFLERMIEEHESAEIITIVNNYALSLWKVLEKCDFSSLQTLKCIINVLRMCNESSSTLHFSGGVKQCRLCQRAIMNPVALPCKHVFCKKCLIYWTETDSTCQECGARIPKEFEFIVTSNIQVVVEKHDHFRKLLSSFFLDVVSRFCFGGEVPPSKDVIHKILSLVFNSADHDSRVLVTRQFSPFEECLDSSPVIRSLLLKLLLQYRLGDVEEYLKTFLEQLARIVPEERDQEELCYMVIRCIEDMLHKDNTEEEERLAETLLRDLLRSPSYPPHHSLDYLVRVAHTRFCLSFAAKLLGPPQSPQQGQNKQQRNETFLEQLSTKLDIAQNPVLQCFLLQRIHQNVGLEHLLELMQQSDMHWLFPKIILSTQIKCQALPDRFLVCGDEYQQARASVSEAIFNGNHYKLRTYLWECQDDRHSPQKHCLVLALAREVALARHRHIAEPSDGDKAAIADILGEQEQQKDPKFIDLCRAMLQDNCAWPSVTTPRELLFLELQLHAQTALTLCNNDSLLVPLKNLAAQPILMQKSFLPTMPDDPKIIPWDWTLQNKARDIITRYICQNGHLYTIGDCGNPAVTSKCPECGVPIGGSNHVLVQGSQKLDKL
;
A
#
# COMPACT_ATOMS: atom_id res chain seq x y z
N MET A 1 -25.64 87.49 -50.65
CA MET A 1 -26.45 86.25 -50.60
C MET A 1 -25.68 85.23 -49.79
N PHE A 2 -26.00 85.09 -48.50
CA PHE A 2 -25.56 83.94 -47.74
C PHE A 2 -26.53 82.80 -48.10
N LEU A 3 -26.04 81.78 -48.79
CA LEU A 3 -26.79 80.53 -48.95
C LEU A 3 -26.72 79.83 -47.58
N GLU A 4 -27.78 79.94 -46.80
CA GLU A 4 -27.94 79.14 -45.58
C GLU A 4 -27.98 77.67 -45.98
N LEU A 5 -26.99 76.91 -45.51
CA LEU A 5 -26.87 75.48 -45.76
C LEU A 5 -27.65 74.75 -44.66
N TYR A 6 -28.85 74.28 -45.00
CA TYR A 6 -29.69 73.52 -44.08
C TYR A 6 -29.25 72.04 -44.12
N ILE A 7 -28.76 71.53 -42.99
CA ILE A 7 -28.40 70.11 -42.83
C ILE A 7 -29.51 69.42 -42.05
N PHE A 8 -30.14 68.41 -42.67
CA PHE A 8 -31.14 67.58 -42.03
C PHE A 8 -30.51 66.22 -41.69
N LEU A 9 -30.32 65.95 -40.39
CA LEU A 9 -29.74 64.70 -39.91
C LEU A 9 -30.85 63.67 -39.64
N VAL A 10 -30.75 62.52 -40.30
CA VAL A 10 -31.62 61.37 -40.07
C VAL A 10 -30.77 60.25 -39.48
N PHE A 11 -31.01 59.92 -38.21
CA PHE A 11 -30.38 58.78 -37.57
C PHE A 11 -31.17 57.51 -37.91
N LEU A 12 -30.55 56.63 -38.68
CA LEU A 12 -31.12 55.35 -39.07
C LEU A 12 -30.43 54.23 -38.30
N ILE A 13 -31.23 53.34 -37.71
CA ILE A 13 -30.74 52.08 -37.15
C ILE A 13 -30.85 51.03 -38.24
N LEU A 14 -29.81 50.22 -38.48
CA LEU A 14 -29.74 49.27 -39.59
C LEU A 14 -30.95 48.29 -39.67
N LEU A 15 -31.56 47.96 -38.53
CA LEU A 15 -32.79 47.15 -38.43
C LEU A 15 -34.03 47.80 -39.09
N MET A 16 -34.01 49.13 -39.33
CA MET A 16 -35.14 49.90 -39.85
C MET A 16 -34.89 50.51 -41.25
N ILE A 17 -33.76 50.19 -41.89
CA ILE A 17 -33.38 50.77 -43.20
C ILE A 17 -34.44 50.48 -44.28
N TYR A 18 -35.12 49.32 -44.22
CA TYR A 18 -36.19 48.95 -45.17
C TYR A 18 -37.40 49.90 -45.15
N PHE A 19 -37.59 50.72 -44.11
CA PHE A 19 -38.68 51.69 -44.01
C PHE A 19 -38.29 53.10 -44.49
N CYS A 20 -37.03 53.34 -44.84
CA CYS A 20 -36.55 54.65 -45.25
C CYS A 20 -36.59 54.80 -46.78
N SER A 21 -37.53 55.60 -47.29
CA SER A 21 -37.63 55.96 -48.71
C SER A 21 -37.08 57.37 -48.94
N SER A 22 -35.75 57.52 -48.91
CA SER A 22 -35.08 58.83 -48.87
C SER A 22 -34.23 59.16 -50.09
N HIS A 23 -34.68 58.78 -51.28
CA HIS A 23 -34.22 59.43 -52.52
C HIS A 23 -35.17 60.57 -52.89
N SER A 24 -35.07 61.68 -52.16
CA SER A 24 -35.81 62.90 -52.53
C SER A 24 -35.27 63.45 -53.84
N SER A 25 -35.99 63.28 -54.94
CA SER A 25 -35.69 63.98 -56.20
C SER A 25 -36.04 65.47 -56.05
N GLY A 26 -35.02 66.34 -56.02
CA GLY A 26 -35.20 67.79 -55.79
C GLY A 26 -33.93 68.54 -55.40
N LYS A 27 -34.07 69.63 -54.62
CA LYS A 27 -32.99 70.55 -54.20
C LYS A 27 -32.09 70.04 -53.06
N TRP A 28 -32.27 68.81 -52.61
CA TRP A 28 -31.54 68.22 -51.48
C TRP A 28 -30.45 67.27 -51.97
N PHE A 29 -29.24 67.38 -51.41
CA PHE A 29 -28.15 66.43 -51.64
C PHE A 29 -28.13 65.40 -50.51
N SER A 30 -28.39 64.13 -50.85
CA SER A 30 -28.37 63.03 -49.88
C SER A 30 -26.96 62.48 -49.71
N LEU A 31 -26.48 62.42 -48.47
CA LEU A 31 -25.20 61.82 -48.10
C LEU A 31 -25.43 60.82 -46.96
N HIS A 32 -24.83 59.63 -47.06
CA HIS A 32 -24.79 58.68 -45.96
C HIS A 32 -23.45 58.80 -45.22
N LEU A 33 -23.51 59.10 -43.93
CA LEU A 33 -22.37 59.06 -43.03
C LEU A 33 -22.63 57.98 -42.00
N ASP A 34 -21.80 56.94 -42.01
CA ASP A 34 -21.91 55.82 -41.06
C ASP A 34 -21.60 56.27 -39.62
N GLU A 35 -20.66 57.21 -39.47
CA GLU A 35 -20.33 57.85 -38.20
C GLU A 35 -20.33 59.37 -38.33
N LEU A 36 -21.03 60.05 -37.41
CA LEU A 36 -21.12 61.52 -37.39
C LEU A 36 -19.91 62.17 -36.71
N LEU A 37 -19.29 61.47 -35.75
CA LEU A 37 -18.13 61.95 -35.00
C LEU A 37 -16.83 61.38 -35.58
N PRO A 38 -15.73 62.15 -35.62
CA PRO A 38 -14.41 61.60 -35.92
C PRO A 38 -14.08 60.48 -34.95
N SER A 39 -13.56 59.37 -35.46
CA SER A 39 -13.17 58.23 -34.62
C SER A 39 -11.97 58.62 -33.76
N GLN A 40 -12.06 58.36 -32.46
CA GLN A 40 -10.91 58.43 -31.55
C GLN A 40 -10.04 57.17 -31.61
N ILE A 41 -10.52 56.14 -32.33
CA ILE A 41 -9.98 54.79 -32.35
C ILE A 41 -9.18 54.54 -33.64
N PHE A 42 -9.75 54.91 -34.79
CA PHE A 42 -9.10 54.86 -36.09
C PHE A 42 -8.75 56.29 -36.52
N GLN A 43 -7.45 56.59 -36.57
CA GLN A 43 -6.93 57.94 -36.81
C GLN A 43 -6.75 58.26 -38.31
N ASP A 44 -6.80 57.24 -39.19
CA ASP A 44 -6.60 57.33 -40.65
C ASP A 44 -7.60 56.44 -41.43
N ASP A 45 -7.47 56.35 -42.77
CA ASP A 45 -8.39 55.62 -43.66
C ASP A 45 -8.39 54.09 -43.38
N ILE A 46 -9.56 53.55 -43.03
CA ILE A 46 -9.78 52.12 -42.74
C ILE A 46 -9.54 51.21 -43.96
N MET A 47 -9.55 51.75 -45.18
CA MET A 47 -9.25 50.96 -46.38
C MET A 47 -7.81 50.46 -46.42
N THR A 48 -6.90 51.08 -45.65
CA THR A 48 -5.53 50.61 -45.45
C THR A 48 -5.46 49.29 -44.69
N LEU A 49 -6.49 48.95 -43.90
CA LEU A 49 -6.56 47.69 -43.14
C LEU A 49 -6.83 46.47 -44.03
N CYS A 50 -7.38 46.70 -45.23
CA CYS A 50 -7.68 45.64 -46.19
C CYS A 50 -6.38 44.96 -46.65
N ARG A 51 -6.35 43.62 -46.63
CA ARG A 51 -5.18 42.78 -46.99
C ARG A 51 -4.01 42.87 -46.00
N THR A 52 -4.26 43.38 -44.80
CA THR A 52 -3.29 43.36 -43.70
C THR A 52 -3.77 42.39 -42.63
N PRO A 53 -3.01 41.33 -42.30
CA PRO A 53 -3.31 40.48 -41.16
C PRO A 53 -3.18 41.25 -39.83
N VAL A 54 -3.87 40.79 -38.79
CA VAL A 54 -3.96 41.52 -37.51
C VAL A 54 -2.64 41.51 -36.76
N SER A 55 -1.79 40.48 -36.92
CA SER A 55 -0.44 40.46 -36.34
C SER A 55 0.43 41.63 -36.82
N LYS A 56 0.37 41.97 -38.12
CA LYS A 56 1.14 43.07 -38.70
C LYS A 56 0.68 44.45 -38.22
N LEU A 57 -0.61 44.60 -37.92
CA LEU A 57 -1.16 45.84 -37.38
C LEU A 57 -0.62 46.17 -35.98
N LEU A 58 -0.25 45.15 -35.21
CA LEU A 58 0.27 45.28 -33.85
C LEU A 58 1.80 45.27 -33.78
N ASN A 59 2.49 45.08 -34.91
CA ASN A 59 3.94 45.03 -34.93
C ASN A 59 4.51 46.45 -35.04
N ASP A 60 5.33 46.85 -34.06
CA ASP A 60 6.09 48.09 -34.08
C ASP A 60 7.52 47.72 -34.50
N ASP A 61 8.04 48.27 -35.60
CA ASP A 61 9.32 47.86 -36.23
C ASP A 61 10.55 48.26 -35.38
N GLY A 62 10.69 47.67 -34.19
CA GLY A 62 11.79 47.90 -33.26
C GLY A 62 12.64 46.67 -32.93
N PHE A 63 12.26 45.46 -33.37
CA PHE A 63 12.98 44.22 -33.03
C PHE A 63 13.00 43.20 -34.20
N SER A 64 13.60 43.57 -35.34
CA SER A 64 14.01 42.60 -36.36
C SER A 64 15.49 42.28 -36.24
N ALA A 65 15.80 41.06 -35.78
CA ALA A 65 17.14 40.52 -35.81
C ALA A 65 17.51 40.16 -37.26
N GLY A 66 18.43 40.91 -37.86
CA GLY A 66 19.24 40.49 -39.00
C GLY A 66 18.49 40.31 -40.32
N GLY A 67 17.98 41.40 -40.91
CA GLY A 67 17.56 41.44 -42.30
C GLY A 67 17.73 42.86 -42.85
N THR A 68 18.35 43.01 -44.01
CA THR A 68 18.58 44.29 -44.68
C THR A 68 17.30 45.12 -44.83
N PRO A 69 17.33 46.44 -44.58
CA PRO A 69 16.16 47.29 -44.68
C PRO A 69 15.78 47.45 -46.16
N MET A 70 14.65 46.87 -46.57
CA MET A 70 13.93 47.40 -47.73
C MET A 70 13.07 48.55 -47.24
N GLU A 71 13.31 49.72 -47.82
CA GLU A 71 12.62 50.97 -47.53
C GLU A 71 11.12 50.87 -47.85
N ASN A 72 10.32 51.55 -47.00
CA ASN A 72 8.87 51.80 -47.03
C ASN A 72 7.96 50.69 -46.44
N ASP A 73 7.65 50.80 -45.14
CA ASP A 73 6.28 50.68 -44.60
C ASP A 73 6.16 51.01 -43.09
N SER A 74 6.74 52.12 -42.65
CA SER A 74 6.53 52.64 -41.27
C SER A 74 5.24 53.48 -41.17
N SER A 75 4.06 52.88 -41.32
CA SER A 75 2.79 53.63 -41.43
C SER A 75 1.62 53.17 -40.54
N TRP A 76 1.77 52.13 -39.71
CA TRP A 76 0.61 51.56 -38.98
C TRP A 76 0.34 52.17 -37.59
N ASN A 77 1.37 52.72 -36.91
CA ASN A 77 1.22 53.44 -35.64
C ASN A 77 0.37 54.71 -35.74
N HIS A 78 0.13 55.22 -36.96
CA HIS A 78 -0.73 56.37 -37.22
C HIS A 78 -2.21 56.00 -37.41
N ILE A 79 -2.55 54.71 -37.57
CA ILE A 79 -3.92 54.28 -37.88
C ILE A 79 -4.66 53.82 -36.61
N ILE A 80 -4.02 53.09 -35.69
CA ILE A 80 -4.61 52.62 -34.43
C ILE A 80 -3.59 52.73 -33.30
N ASP A 81 -4.02 53.24 -32.14
CA ASP A 81 -3.24 53.16 -30.89
C ASP A 81 -3.25 51.71 -30.35
N THR A 82 -2.17 50.98 -30.64
CA THR A 82 -2.00 49.56 -30.28
C THR A 82 -1.95 49.34 -28.76
N ARG A 83 -1.39 50.29 -28.00
CA ARG A 83 -1.35 50.27 -26.53
C ARG A 83 -2.75 50.44 -25.94
N TYR A 84 -3.54 51.36 -26.48
CA TYR A 84 -4.94 51.54 -26.11
C TYR A 84 -5.81 50.33 -26.49
N LEU A 85 -5.58 49.74 -27.67
CA LEU A 85 -6.27 48.52 -28.12
C LEU A 85 -6.02 47.36 -27.13
N LEU A 86 -4.77 47.08 -26.78
CA LEU A 86 -4.43 46.05 -25.80
C LEU A 86 -5.02 46.35 -24.42
N LYS A 87 -4.95 47.61 -23.96
CA LYS A 87 -5.57 48.04 -22.69
C LYS A 87 -7.09 47.81 -22.67
N SER A 88 -7.76 48.06 -23.80
CA SER A 88 -9.21 47.84 -23.95
C SER A 88 -9.60 46.36 -23.89
N CYS A 89 -8.66 45.46 -24.19
CA CYS A 89 -8.85 44.00 -24.15
C CYS A 89 -8.57 43.38 -22.77
N LEU A 90 -8.01 44.13 -21.80
CA LEU A 90 -7.67 43.59 -20.48
C LEU A 90 -8.88 43.06 -19.71
N GLN A 91 -9.94 43.86 -19.56
CA GLN A 91 -11.12 43.44 -18.78
C GLN A 91 -11.83 42.22 -19.42
N PRO A 92 -12.11 42.20 -20.74
CA PRO A 92 -12.70 41.03 -21.38
C PRO A 92 -11.79 39.79 -21.37
N ALA A 93 -10.47 39.96 -21.40
CA ALA A 93 -9.52 38.85 -21.30
C ALA A 93 -9.48 38.27 -19.86
N LEU A 94 -9.39 39.13 -18.84
CA LEU A 94 -9.41 38.70 -17.44
C LEU A 94 -10.73 38.01 -17.06
N ALA A 95 -11.86 38.43 -17.64
CA ALA A 95 -13.16 37.78 -17.44
C ALA A 95 -13.23 36.34 -18.00
N GLN A 96 -12.30 35.96 -18.88
CA GLN A 96 -12.18 34.61 -19.42
C GLN A 96 -11.24 33.72 -18.58
N LEU A 97 -10.59 34.26 -17.54
CA LEU A 97 -9.74 33.47 -16.64
C LEU A 97 -10.59 32.76 -15.59
N GLN A 98 -10.19 31.53 -15.28
CA GLN A 98 -10.75 30.75 -14.18
C GLN A 98 -9.67 30.44 -13.16
N ASP A 99 -9.80 31.03 -11.98
CA ASP A 99 -8.96 30.78 -10.82
C ASP A 99 -9.45 29.58 -9.98
N PRO A 100 -8.59 29.01 -9.12
CA PRO A 100 -9.01 28.12 -8.06
C PRO A 100 -10.07 28.78 -7.14
N PRO A 101 -11.00 28.00 -6.55
CA PRO A 101 -12.09 28.54 -5.72
C PRO A 101 -11.61 29.34 -4.51
N GLU A 102 -10.37 29.13 -4.07
CA GLU A 102 -9.75 29.82 -2.94
C GLU A 102 -9.32 31.26 -3.27
N LYS A 103 -9.25 31.64 -4.55
CA LYS A 103 -8.71 32.92 -5.05
C LYS A 103 -9.76 33.79 -5.75
N VAL A 104 -10.93 33.96 -5.12
CA VAL A 104 -12.09 34.66 -5.71
C VAL A 104 -11.80 36.11 -6.12
N GLU A 105 -10.88 36.79 -5.42
CA GLU A 105 -10.56 38.21 -5.67
C GLU A 105 -9.42 38.43 -6.68
N ARG A 106 -8.74 37.37 -7.14
CA ARG A 106 -7.50 37.50 -7.94
C ARG A 106 -7.71 38.24 -9.25
N THR A 107 -8.84 38.06 -9.92
CA THR A 107 -9.18 38.78 -11.16
C THR A 107 -9.18 40.31 -10.97
N THR A 108 -9.69 40.79 -9.84
CA THR A 108 -9.69 42.22 -9.51
C THR A 108 -8.28 42.72 -9.24
N THR A 109 -7.48 41.96 -8.49
CA THR A 109 -6.08 42.29 -8.22
C THR A 109 -5.26 42.38 -9.51
N ARG A 110 -5.42 41.41 -10.43
CA ARG A 110 -4.79 41.43 -11.76
C ARG A 110 -5.16 42.69 -12.54
N LEU A 111 -6.43 43.08 -12.51
CA LEU A 111 -6.89 44.26 -13.24
C LEU A 111 -6.20 45.53 -12.73
N HIS A 112 -6.13 45.72 -11.41
CA HIS A 112 -5.43 46.87 -10.83
C HIS A 112 -3.96 46.89 -11.22
N LEU A 113 -3.27 45.76 -11.05
CA LEU A 113 -1.85 45.63 -11.36
C LEU A 113 -1.56 45.87 -12.84
N LEU A 114 -2.32 45.26 -13.75
CA LEU A 114 -2.13 45.44 -15.19
C LEU A 114 -2.46 46.86 -15.63
N VAL A 115 -3.48 47.51 -15.06
CA VAL A 115 -3.77 48.92 -15.39
C VAL A 115 -2.64 49.84 -14.95
N GLU A 116 -2.04 49.60 -13.78
CA GLU A 116 -0.85 50.34 -13.31
C GLU A 116 0.33 50.14 -14.28
N LEU A 117 0.67 48.89 -14.62
CA LEU A 117 1.75 48.58 -15.57
C LEU A 117 1.52 49.15 -16.98
N PHE A 118 0.26 49.28 -17.42
CA PHE A 118 -0.09 49.92 -18.68
C PHE A 118 -0.03 51.46 -18.64
N ASN A 119 0.01 52.06 -17.45
CA ASN A 119 0.15 53.50 -17.25
C ASN A 119 1.60 53.94 -16.97
N ASP A 120 2.49 53.02 -16.61
CA ASP A 120 3.94 53.28 -16.49
C ASP A 120 4.47 53.83 -17.83
N MET A 121 5.02 55.05 -17.81
CA MET A 121 5.62 55.69 -18.98
C MET A 121 6.97 55.04 -19.26
N ASP A 122 7.26 54.73 -20.52
CA ASP A 122 8.51 54.11 -20.91
C ASP A 122 9.67 55.13 -20.71
N ASP A 123 10.63 54.84 -19.84
CA ASP A 123 11.95 55.48 -19.89
C ASP A 123 12.69 54.93 -21.12
N ASP A 124 13.25 55.82 -21.97
CA ASP A 124 13.81 55.51 -23.30
C ASP A 124 14.84 54.36 -23.34
N ASP A 125 15.51 54.05 -22.21
CA ASP A 125 16.54 53.01 -22.10
C ASP A 125 16.10 51.72 -21.35
N SER A 126 14.84 51.61 -20.91
CA SER A 126 14.36 50.49 -20.09
C SER A 126 13.44 49.50 -20.85
N ILE A 127 13.57 48.20 -20.54
CA ILE A 127 12.70 47.17 -21.11
C ILE A 127 11.27 47.34 -20.53
N SER A 128 10.31 47.74 -21.37
CA SER A 128 8.91 47.94 -20.95
C SER A 128 8.10 46.63 -20.98
N PHE A 129 7.31 46.38 -19.93
CA PHE A 129 6.39 45.24 -19.84
C PHE A 129 5.38 45.23 -21.00
N VAL A 130 4.79 46.39 -21.31
CA VAL A 130 3.75 46.51 -22.34
C VAL A 130 4.31 46.16 -23.72
N LYS A 131 5.53 46.64 -24.02
CA LYS A 131 6.22 46.30 -25.28
C LYS A 131 6.45 44.79 -25.37
N LEU A 132 6.97 44.14 -24.33
CA LEU A 132 7.19 42.68 -24.36
C LEU A 132 5.88 41.89 -24.50
N LEU A 133 4.82 42.33 -23.81
CA LEU A 133 3.49 41.71 -23.89
C LEU A 133 2.93 41.82 -25.31
N GLN A 134 3.06 43.00 -25.94
CA GLN A 134 2.66 43.23 -27.32
C GLN A 134 3.41 42.31 -28.28
N HIS A 135 4.74 42.20 -28.17
CA HIS A 135 5.53 41.30 -29.01
C HIS A 135 5.08 39.84 -28.88
N MET A 136 4.79 39.38 -27.66
CA MET A 136 4.32 38.00 -27.45
C MET A 136 2.94 37.75 -28.04
N VAL A 137 2.02 38.72 -27.91
CA VAL A 137 0.70 38.65 -28.53
C VAL A 137 0.83 38.64 -30.05
N VAL A 138 1.71 39.46 -30.63
CA VAL A 138 2.01 39.50 -32.07
C VAL A 138 2.57 38.16 -32.55
N ASP A 139 3.55 37.57 -31.85
CA ASP A 139 4.13 36.29 -32.21
C ASP A 139 3.08 35.17 -32.23
N LEU A 140 2.22 35.09 -31.21
CA LEU A 140 1.14 34.10 -31.14
C LEU A 140 0.06 34.32 -32.19
N LEU A 141 -0.32 35.59 -32.44
CA LEU A 141 -1.23 35.95 -33.53
C LEU A 141 -0.67 35.52 -34.88
N HIS A 142 0.60 35.80 -35.13
CA HIS A 142 1.26 35.44 -36.38
C HIS A 142 1.29 33.92 -36.57
N GLN A 143 1.58 33.16 -35.52
CA GLN A 143 1.50 31.69 -35.57
C GLN A 143 0.08 31.18 -35.82
N GLN A 144 -0.93 31.79 -35.18
CA GLN A 144 -2.34 31.45 -35.39
C GLN A 144 -2.79 31.77 -36.83
N GLU A 145 -2.39 32.92 -37.36
CA GLU A 145 -2.69 33.35 -38.73
C GLU A 145 -1.98 32.47 -39.76
N HIS A 146 -0.75 32.05 -39.50
CA HIS A 146 -0.03 31.10 -40.33
C HIS A 146 -0.76 29.74 -40.40
N GLN A 147 -1.40 29.29 -39.32
CA GLN A 147 -2.24 28.08 -39.32
C GLN A 147 -3.53 28.24 -40.15
N LEU A 148 -4.05 29.47 -40.28
CA LEU A 148 -5.26 29.79 -41.07
C LEU A 148 -5.00 29.90 -42.58
N GLY A 149 -3.74 29.99 -43.01
CA GLY A 149 -3.35 29.99 -44.42
C GLY A 149 -3.77 31.28 -45.18
N GLN A 150 -4.19 31.14 -46.44
CA GLN A 150 -4.47 32.24 -47.38
C GLN A 150 -5.64 33.18 -46.98
N ASN A 151 -6.32 32.93 -45.86
CA ASN A 151 -7.49 33.70 -45.43
C ASN A 151 -7.18 34.69 -44.28
N ALA A 152 -5.93 34.78 -43.81
CA ALA A 152 -5.59 35.57 -42.62
C ALA A 152 -5.74 37.09 -42.78
N ASP A 153 -5.67 37.61 -44.01
CA ASP A 153 -5.73 39.02 -44.37
C ASP A 153 -7.12 39.47 -44.90
N CYS A 154 -8.08 38.54 -44.97
CA CYS A 154 -9.45 38.77 -45.44
C CYS A 154 -10.43 39.25 -44.35
N TRP A 155 -9.99 39.39 -43.10
CA TRP A 155 -10.86 39.64 -41.95
C TRP A 155 -11.72 40.91 -42.06
N VAL A 156 -11.23 41.97 -42.74
CA VAL A 156 -12.00 43.19 -43.01
C VAL A 156 -13.16 42.92 -43.97
N TRP A 157 -12.93 42.10 -45.01
CA TRP A 157 -13.95 41.70 -45.98
C TRP A 157 -14.99 40.78 -45.33
N ASP A 158 -14.54 39.85 -44.50
CA ASP A 158 -15.42 38.94 -43.76
C ASP A 158 -16.35 39.72 -42.80
N GLN A 159 -15.82 40.75 -42.13
CA GLN A 159 -16.62 41.64 -41.29
C GLN A 159 -17.60 42.51 -42.11
N ALA A 160 -17.18 43.01 -43.27
CA ALA A 160 -18.07 43.76 -44.16
C ALA A 160 -19.20 42.89 -44.72
N ALA A 161 -18.95 41.59 -44.93
CA ALA A 161 -19.94 40.62 -45.37
C ALA A 161 -20.85 40.11 -44.24
N SER A 162 -20.49 40.34 -42.97
CA SER A 162 -21.23 39.87 -41.80
C SER A 162 -22.38 40.82 -41.44
N LEU A 163 -23.57 40.55 -41.98
CA LEU A 163 -24.78 41.32 -41.64
C LEU A 163 -25.06 41.33 -40.13
N GLN A 164 -24.79 40.22 -39.43
CA GLN A 164 -25.06 40.10 -38.00
C GLN A 164 -24.15 40.99 -37.16
N ASP A 165 -22.84 41.02 -37.46
CA ASP A 165 -21.88 41.81 -36.70
C ASP A 165 -22.10 43.31 -36.90
N ILE A 166 -22.41 43.72 -38.14
CA ILE A 166 -22.73 45.12 -38.48
C ILE A 166 -24.01 45.57 -37.79
N LEU A 167 -25.07 44.74 -37.79
CA LEU A 167 -26.33 45.05 -37.10
C LEU A 167 -26.15 45.20 -35.59
N TYR A 168 -25.30 44.37 -34.98
CA TYR A 168 -25.05 44.40 -33.54
C TYR A 168 -24.15 45.58 -33.12
N CYS A 169 -23.15 45.91 -33.94
CA CYS A 169 -22.19 46.98 -33.63
C CYS A 169 -22.65 48.38 -34.05
N GLY A 170 -23.65 48.47 -34.93
CA GLY A 170 -24.27 49.72 -35.37
C GLY A 170 -23.51 50.44 -36.48
N THR A 171 -22.19 50.57 -36.38
CA THR A 171 -21.33 51.15 -37.42
C THR A 171 -20.27 50.16 -37.87
N PHE A 172 -19.75 50.32 -39.09
CA PHE A 172 -18.75 49.41 -39.64
C PHE A 172 -17.43 49.47 -38.87
N ARG A 173 -16.96 50.66 -38.49
CA ARG A 173 -15.75 50.84 -37.67
C ARG A 173 -15.89 50.20 -36.29
N GLN A 174 -17.07 50.31 -35.66
CA GLN A 174 -17.32 49.63 -34.40
C GLN A 174 -17.31 48.10 -34.56
N SER A 175 -17.80 47.57 -35.69
CA SER A 175 -17.70 46.15 -36.03
C SER A 175 -16.25 45.70 -36.16
N LEU A 176 -15.42 46.46 -36.88
CA LEU A 176 -13.98 46.19 -37.02
C LEU A 176 -13.26 46.23 -35.67
N TRP A 177 -13.56 47.22 -34.82
CA TRP A 177 -13.00 47.30 -33.47
C TRP A 177 -13.39 46.10 -32.61
N LYS A 178 -14.66 45.69 -32.64
CA LYS A 178 -15.14 44.50 -31.93
C LYS A 178 -14.52 43.22 -32.44
N HIS A 179 -14.27 43.12 -33.75
CA HIS A 179 -13.54 42.00 -34.34
C HIS A 179 -12.09 41.92 -33.85
N LEU A 180 -11.37 43.06 -33.83
CA LEU A 180 -10.01 43.13 -33.28
C LEU A 180 -10.00 42.69 -31.80
N GLN A 181 -10.93 43.19 -30.99
CA GLN A 181 -11.08 42.74 -29.60
C GLN A 181 -11.36 41.24 -29.51
N ALA A 182 -12.27 40.70 -30.32
CA ALA A 182 -12.62 39.28 -30.33
C ALA A 182 -11.45 38.37 -30.72
N LYS A 183 -10.55 38.84 -31.61
CA LYS A 183 -9.34 38.11 -32.03
C LYS A 183 -8.22 38.21 -30.99
N LEU A 184 -8.07 39.36 -30.34
CA LEU A 184 -7.00 39.60 -29.36
C LEU A 184 -7.29 39.05 -27.97
N CYS A 185 -8.53 39.12 -27.50
CA CYS A 185 -8.88 38.73 -26.14
C CYS A 185 -8.49 37.28 -25.81
N PRO A 186 -8.73 36.26 -26.66
CA PRO A 186 -8.33 34.90 -26.36
C PRO A 186 -6.81 34.71 -26.24
N ILE A 187 -6.04 35.41 -27.07
CA ILE A 187 -4.56 35.36 -27.07
C ILE A 187 -4.02 36.06 -25.83
N LEU A 188 -4.52 37.26 -25.54
CA LEU A 188 -4.17 37.98 -24.33
C LEU A 188 -4.55 37.18 -23.07
N THR A 189 -5.71 36.53 -23.06
CA THR A 189 -6.14 35.64 -21.97
C THR A 189 -5.16 34.49 -21.78
N ALA A 190 -4.75 33.82 -22.87
CA ALA A 190 -3.80 32.71 -22.81
C ALA A 190 -2.42 33.14 -22.29
N VAL A 191 -1.91 34.29 -22.75
CA VAL A 191 -0.65 34.87 -22.25
C VAL A 191 -0.78 35.21 -20.77
N LEU A 192 -1.85 35.89 -20.35
CA LEU A 192 -2.08 36.27 -18.95
C LEU A 192 -2.22 35.03 -18.04
N ALA A 193 -2.93 33.99 -18.50
CA ALA A 193 -3.06 32.73 -17.77
C ALA A 193 -1.70 32.01 -17.59
N TYR A 194 -0.81 32.16 -18.56
CA TYR A 194 0.53 31.56 -18.54
C TYR A 194 1.50 32.33 -17.64
N ILE A 195 1.53 33.67 -17.73
CA ILE A 195 2.49 34.49 -16.99
C ILE A 195 2.10 34.77 -15.54
N ASP A 196 0.82 34.64 -15.18
CA ASP A 196 0.34 34.80 -13.80
C ASP A 196 0.24 33.47 -13.02
N CYS A 197 0.90 32.42 -13.51
CA CYS A 197 1.04 31.17 -12.76
C CYS A 197 1.59 31.47 -11.36
N ASP A 198 0.90 30.96 -10.33
CA ASP A 198 1.23 31.17 -8.91
C ASP A 198 1.43 32.65 -8.49
N GLU A 199 0.63 33.57 -9.03
CA GLU A 199 0.67 35.01 -8.70
C GLU A 199 1.95 35.73 -9.16
N ASN A 200 2.63 35.19 -10.15
CA ASN A 200 3.90 35.71 -10.66
C ASN A 200 3.84 37.16 -11.18
N LEU A 201 2.66 37.72 -11.51
CA LEU A 201 2.54 39.15 -11.82
C LEU A 201 2.76 40.07 -10.60
N GLU A 202 2.54 39.60 -9.37
CA GLU A 202 2.78 40.41 -8.16
C GLU A 202 4.24 40.87 -8.04
N LEU A 203 5.17 40.08 -8.58
CA LEU A 203 6.61 40.40 -8.61
C LEU A 203 6.95 41.61 -9.50
N LEU A 204 6.01 42.09 -10.32
CA LEU A 204 6.17 43.31 -11.13
C LEU A 204 5.67 44.58 -10.42
N ARG A 205 5.02 44.44 -9.26
CA ARG A 205 4.45 45.59 -8.56
C ARG A 205 5.57 46.57 -8.18
N PRO A 206 5.38 47.88 -8.39
CA PRO A 206 6.33 48.89 -7.94
C PRO A 206 6.26 49.02 -6.41
N ILE A 207 6.95 48.13 -5.70
CA ILE A 207 7.10 48.21 -4.25
C ILE A 207 8.22 49.21 -3.95
N THR A 208 8.02 50.06 -2.94
CA THR A 208 9.02 50.99 -2.39
C THR A 208 10.23 50.30 -1.76
N GLU A 209 10.16 48.98 -1.60
CA GLU A 209 11.19 48.08 -1.11
C GLU A 209 11.22 46.84 -2.03
N ASP A 210 11.82 46.98 -3.21
CA ASP A 210 12.43 45.81 -3.87
C ASP A 210 13.78 46.23 -4.46
N PRO A 211 14.85 45.43 -4.31
CA PRO A 211 16.06 45.61 -5.08
C PRO A 211 15.66 45.49 -6.55
N LEU A 212 16.01 46.48 -7.36
CA LEU A 212 15.73 46.61 -8.81
C LEU A 212 16.03 45.34 -9.66
N SER A 213 16.65 44.31 -9.07
CA SER A 213 17.01 43.02 -9.64
C SER A 213 15.82 42.08 -9.94
N ILE A 214 14.77 42.00 -9.12
CA ILE A 214 13.66 41.03 -9.34
C ILE A 214 12.79 41.42 -10.53
N ARG A 215 12.35 42.69 -10.61
CA ARG A 215 11.60 43.23 -11.75
C ARG A 215 12.42 43.12 -13.05
N LYS A 216 13.72 43.42 -12.99
CA LYS A 216 14.65 43.27 -14.13
C LYS A 216 14.73 41.81 -14.58
N LEU A 217 14.89 40.88 -13.64
CA LEU A 217 14.96 39.45 -13.93
C LEU A 217 13.66 38.92 -14.54
N TRP A 218 12.51 39.36 -14.03
CA TRP A 218 11.19 39.02 -14.58
C TRP A 218 11.10 39.41 -16.06
N LEU A 219 11.45 40.65 -16.39
CA LEU A 219 11.39 41.18 -17.76
C LEU A 219 12.38 40.49 -18.70
N GLN A 220 13.58 40.14 -18.23
CA GLN A 220 14.56 39.37 -19.01
C GLN A 220 14.08 37.94 -19.31
N LEU A 221 13.49 37.25 -18.33
CA LEU A 221 12.93 35.91 -18.51
C LEU A 221 11.72 35.94 -19.47
N PHE A 222 10.84 36.93 -19.33
CA PHE A 222 9.70 37.11 -20.22
C PHE A 222 10.12 37.42 -21.67
N LYS A 223 11.23 38.15 -21.86
CA LYS A 223 11.82 38.42 -23.19
C LYS A 223 12.42 37.16 -23.85
N ASN A 224 12.81 36.15 -23.08
CA ASN A 224 13.51 34.98 -23.60
C ASN A 224 12.52 33.99 -24.25
N LYS A 225 12.45 34.03 -25.59
CA LYS A 225 11.55 33.19 -26.41
C LYS A 225 11.83 31.69 -26.30
N ASP A 226 13.01 31.26 -25.85
CA ASP A 226 13.34 29.84 -25.71
C ASP A 226 12.91 29.27 -24.35
N VAL A 227 12.57 30.13 -23.38
CA VAL A 227 12.18 29.76 -22.01
C VAL A 227 10.69 30.00 -21.79
N CYS A 228 10.16 31.15 -22.24
CA CYS A 228 8.77 31.55 -22.07
C CYS A 228 7.99 31.34 -23.37
N THR A 229 7.45 30.13 -23.57
CA THR A 229 6.70 29.73 -24.78
C THR A 229 5.25 29.37 -24.45
N PRO A 230 4.33 30.34 -24.39
CA PRO A 230 2.90 30.03 -24.26
C PRO A 230 2.38 29.25 -25.48
N GLU A 231 1.43 28.35 -25.26
CA GLU A 231 0.78 27.62 -26.35
C GLU A 231 -0.24 28.50 -27.12
N ILE A 232 -0.44 28.20 -28.40
CA ILE A 232 -1.46 28.88 -29.22
C ILE A 232 -2.85 28.49 -28.70
N PRO A 233 -3.69 29.45 -28.29
CA PRO A 233 -5.02 29.13 -27.78
C PRO A 233 -5.90 28.53 -28.87
N ARG A 234 -6.59 27.44 -28.55
CA ARG A 234 -7.63 26.88 -29.42
C ARG A 234 -8.85 27.81 -29.41
N PRO A 235 -9.48 28.09 -30.56
CA PRO A 235 -10.67 28.93 -30.63
C PRO A 235 -11.84 28.21 -29.92
N THR A 236 -12.04 28.51 -28.64
CA THR A 236 -13.10 27.96 -27.81
C THR A 236 -13.70 29.06 -26.94
N ARG A 237 -15.02 29.04 -26.73
CA ARG A 237 -15.72 29.97 -25.80
C ARG A 237 -15.56 29.56 -24.32
N GLN A 238 -14.53 28.77 -24.00
CA GLN A 238 -14.33 28.18 -22.68
C GLN A 238 -13.47 29.10 -21.81
N LEU A 239 -13.72 29.09 -20.51
CA LEU A 239 -12.86 29.75 -19.54
C LEU A 239 -11.48 29.09 -19.54
N ILE A 240 -10.42 29.90 -19.56
CA ILE A 240 -9.04 29.44 -19.50
C ILE A 240 -8.63 29.36 -18.03
N ARG A 241 -8.29 28.15 -17.57
CA ARG A 241 -7.81 27.96 -16.21
C ARG A 241 -6.39 28.51 -16.05
N VAL A 242 -6.18 29.34 -15.04
CA VAL A 242 -4.83 29.78 -14.66
C VAL A 242 -4.08 28.59 -14.08
N MET A 243 -2.90 28.31 -14.62
CA MET A 243 -2.07 27.20 -14.16
C MET A 243 -1.51 27.49 -12.77
N SER A 244 -1.32 26.45 -11.97
CA SER A 244 -0.55 26.51 -10.73
C SER A 244 0.51 25.42 -10.79
N SER A 245 1.72 25.70 -10.29
CA SER A 245 2.76 24.67 -10.17
C SER A 245 2.43 23.64 -9.07
N ASN A 246 1.45 23.95 -8.20
CA ASN A 246 0.99 23.07 -7.13
C ASN A 246 -0.33 22.37 -7.48
N MET A 247 -0.50 21.16 -6.95
CA MET A 247 -1.76 20.41 -7.06
C MET A 247 -2.87 21.07 -6.21
N PRO A 248 -4.14 21.06 -6.65
CA PRO A 248 -5.26 21.61 -5.89
C PRO A 248 -5.41 20.93 -4.51
N GLY A 249 -5.66 21.71 -3.46
CA GLY A 249 -5.80 21.25 -2.07
C GLY A 249 -4.50 21.17 -1.25
N ARG A 250 -3.38 21.71 -1.76
CA ARG A 250 -2.10 21.80 -1.03
C ARG A 250 -1.83 23.21 -0.52
N PHE A 251 -0.86 23.34 0.39
CA PHE A 251 -0.36 24.64 0.85
C PHE A 251 0.00 25.55 -0.34
N GLN A 252 -0.60 26.75 -0.36
CA GLN A 252 -0.38 27.76 -1.38
C GLN A 252 0.33 28.95 -0.75
N ALA A 253 1.54 29.23 -1.25
CA ALA A 253 2.29 30.45 -0.97
C ALA A 253 2.63 31.12 -2.31
N PRO A 254 2.65 32.46 -2.39
CA PRO A 254 3.04 33.18 -3.59
C PRO A 254 4.48 32.84 -3.99
N THR A 255 4.79 32.87 -5.29
CA THR A 255 6.17 32.78 -5.76
C THR A 255 6.96 33.98 -5.31
N ARG A 256 8.26 33.77 -5.03
CA ARG A 256 9.22 34.83 -4.74
C ARG A 256 10.22 35.03 -5.87
N LEU A 257 10.43 34.02 -6.70
CA LEU A 257 11.28 34.09 -7.89
C LEU A 257 10.44 34.08 -9.18
N PRO A 258 10.72 35.00 -10.14
CA PRO A 258 10.03 35.03 -11.42
C PRO A 258 10.12 33.71 -12.20
N PHE A 259 9.00 33.25 -12.75
CA PHE A 259 8.92 32.11 -13.67
C PHE A 259 9.57 30.81 -13.16
N ILE A 260 9.57 30.60 -11.84
CA ILE A 260 10.23 29.45 -11.20
C ILE A 260 9.81 28.10 -11.79
N TRP A 261 8.54 27.92 -12.17
CA TRP A 261 8.04 26.68 -12.75
C TRP A 261 8.68 26.37 -14.12
N LEU A 262 9.01 27.40 -14.91
CA LEU A 262 9.72 27.24 -16.19
C LEU A 262 11.18 26.88 -15.97
N ILE A 263 11.83 27.58 -15.04
CA ILE A 263 13.24 27.32 -14.70
C ILE A 263 13.38 25.90 -14.14
N HIS A 264 12.48 25.50 -13.24
CA HIS A 264 12.41 24.16 -12.66
C HIS A 264 12.18 23.08 -13.72
N ASP A 265 11.16 23.22 -14.58
CA ASP A 265 10.87 22.24 -15.64
C ASP A 265 12.04 22.11 -16.64
N HIS A 266 12.69 23.22 -16.98
CA HIS A 266 13.87 23.22 -17.83
C HIS A 266 15.03 22.45 -17.18
N ILE A 267 15.34 22.72 -15.91
CA ILE A 267 16.42 22.03 -15.19
C ILE A 267 16.09 20.55 -15.00
N GLU A 268 14.84 20.18 -14.66
CA GLU A 268 14.43 18.78 -14.53
C GLU A 268 14.55 18.01 -15.86
N LYS A 269 14.19 18.63 -17.00
CA LYS A 269 14.37 18.03 -18.33
C LYS A 269 15.85 17.78 -18.62
N LEU A 270 16.75 18.69 -18.24
CA LEU A 270 18.19 18.50 -18.38
C LEU A 270 18.72 17.43 -17.41
N TRP A 271 18.24 17.42 -16.17
CA TRP A 271 18.63 16.43 -15.17
C TRP A 271 18.25 15.00 -15.57
N LYS A 272 17.05 14.79 -16.10
CA LYS A 272 16.62 13.49 -16.64
C LYS A 272 17.51 13.01 -17.78
N LYS A 273 17.97 13.91 -18.66
CA LYS A 273 18.95 13.57 -19.70
C LYS A 273 20.28 13.14 -19.08
N VAL A 274 20.81 13.90 -18.12
CA VAL A 274 22.08 13.57 -17.44
C VAL A 274 22.00 12.18 -16.78
N GLN A 275 20.91 11.85 -16.10
CA GLN A 275 20.69 10.53 -15.48
C GLN A 275 20.62 9.37 -16.47
N GLN A 276 20.18 9.60 -17.70
CA GLN A 276 20.13 8.56 -18.74
C GLN A 276 21.51 8.28 -19.36
N TYR A 277 22.39 9.29 -19.43
CA TYR A 277 23.74 9.17 -20.01
C TYR A 277 24.84 8.88 -18.96
N SER A 278 24.54 8.93 -17.66
CA SER A 278 25.53 8.82 -16.57
C SER A 278 26.18 7.44 -16.39
N VAL A 279 25.83 6.44 -17.21
CA VAL A 279 26.53 5.14 -17.22
C VAL A 279 27.82 5.19 -18.05
N GLU A 280 28.01 6.19 -18.93
CA GLU A 280 29.13 6.25 -19.89
C GLU A 280 30.19 7.32 -19.58
N ILE A 281 29.95 8.24 -18.62
CA ILE A 281 30.81 9.41 -18.39
C ILE A 281 31.36 9.39 -16.96
N GLU A 282 32.69 9.31 -16.79
CA GLU A 282 33.42 9.44 -15.52
C GLU A 282 33.42 10.90 -14.96
N MET A 283 32.36 11.69 -15.19
CA MET A 283 32.22 13.06 -14.67
C MET A 283 31.22 13.11 -13.51
N PRO A 284 31.45 13.94 -12.46
CA PRO A 284 30.46 14.20 -11.43
C PRO A 284 29.15 14.73 -12.02
N ALA A 285 28.01 14.25 -11.51
CA ALA A 285 26.69 14.59 -12.02
C ALA A 285 26.38 16.10 -11.97
N GLU A 286 26.96 16.82 -11.01
CA GLU A 286 26.86 18.27 -10.89
C GLU A 286 27.55 19.00 -12.04
N GLU A 287 28.79 18.61 -12.36
CA GLU A 287 29.56 19.20 -13.45
C GLU A 287 28.91 18.89 -14.81
N ALA A 288 28.35 17.69 -14.97
CA ALA A 288 27.60 17.31 -16.17
C ALA A 288 26.34 18.18 -16.35
N LEU A 289 25.55 18.39 -15.29
CA LEU A 289 24.35 19.23 -15.34
C LEU A 289 24.72 20.71 -15.58
N LEU A 290 25.77 21.21 -14.92
CA LEU A 290 26.26 22.58 -15.07
C LEU A 290 26.74 22.84 -16.51
N LYS A 291 27.45 21.90 -17.13
CA LYS A 291 27.85 21.97 -18.54
C LYS A 291 26.66 22.03 -19.50
N GLN A 292 25.62 21.21 -19.25
CA GLN A 292 24.40 21.24 -20.05
C GLN A 292 23.62 22.56 -19.90
N LEU A 293 23.59 23.13 -18.69
CA LEU A 293 22.98 24.43 -18.42
C LEU A 293 23.72 25.59 -19.08
N HIS A 294 25.05 25.56 -19.13
CA HIS A 294 25.83 26.56 -19.87
C HIS A 294 25.62 26.48 -21.38
N SER A 295 25.18 25.34 -21.91
CA SER A 295 24.75 25.20 -23.31
C SER A 295 23.27 25.50 -23.53
N SER A 296 22.51 25.81 -22.48
CA SER A 296 21.07 26.03 -22.56
C SER A 296 20.72 27.52 -22.72
N PRO A 297 19.48 27.85 -23.12
CA PRO A 297 19.02 29.24 -23.25
C PRO A 297 19.05 30.04 -21.94
N LEU A 298 19.20 29.38 -20.79
CA LEU A 298 19.36 30.02 -19.47
C LEU A 298 20.79 30.50 -19.21
N ALA A 299 21.79 30.05 -19.97
CA ALA A 299 23.21 30.29 -19.72
C ALA A 299 23.56 31.78 -19.53
N ASN A 300 23.00 32.66 -20.36
CA ASN A 300 23.25 34.10 -20.30
C ASN A 300 22.68 34.77 -19.05
N LEU A 301 21.62 34.18 -18.48
CA LEU A 301 20.96 34.68 -17.27
C LEU A 301 21.62 34.13 -15.99
N LEU A 302 22.25 32.95 -16.06
CA LEU A 302 23.00 32.34 -14.95
C LEU A 302 24.24 33.15 -14.56
N SER A 303 24.92 33.77 -15.52
CA SER A 303 26.17 34.51 -15.30
C SER A 303 26.00 35.94 -14.78
N SER A 304 24.78 36.49 -14.84
CA SER A 304 24.52 37.92 -14.59
C SER A 304 23.52 38.15 -13.46
N ASP A 305 22.33 37.54 -13.53
CA ASP A 305 21.22 37.85 -12.62
C ASP A 305 20.78 36.60 -11.80
N LEU A 306 20.44 35.44 -12.40
CA LEU A 306 19.96 34.24 -11.66
C LEU A 306 20.98 33.58 -10.72
N GLY A 307 22.28 33.77 -10.95
CA GLY A 307 23.36 33.14 -10.17
C GLY A 307 23.72 33.88 -8.88
N SER A 308 23.06 34.99 -8.55
CA SER A 308 23.35 35.75 -7.33
C SER A 308 22.92 34.97 -6.06
N PRO A 309 23.64 35.11 -4.93
CA PRO A 309 23.26 34.44 -3.67
C PRO A 309 21.83 34.75 -3.22
N GLU A 310 21.37 36.00 -3.40
CA GLU A 310 20.02 36.44 -3.05
C GLU A 310 18.96 35.69 -3.89
N HIS A 311 19.13 35.64 -5.21
CA HIS A 311 18.20 34.92 -6.08
C HIS A 311 18.26 33.40 -5.88
N LEU A 312 19.43 32.83 -5.55
CA LEU A 312 19.56 31.42 -5.22
C LEU A 312 18.82 31.07 -3.93
N GLN A 313 18.79 31.96 -2.93
CA GLN A 313 18.01 31.76 -1.71
C GLN A 313 16.49 31.78 -2.01
N LEU A 314 16.03 32.72 -2.86
CA LEU A 314 14.65 32.75 -3.33
C LEU A 314 14.30 31.50 -4.16
N TYR A 315 15.24 31.03 -4.99
CA TYR A 315 15.12 29.78 -5.73
C TYR A 315 14.97 28.57 -4.80
N CYS A 316 15.79 28.46 -3.75
CA CYS A 316 15.68 27.39 -2.75
C CYS A 316 14.29 27.35 -2.12
N HIS A 317 13.77 28.54 -1.76
CA HIS A 317 12.47 28.68 -1.16
C HIS A 317 11.37 28.12 -2.07
N ASP A 318 11.32 28.59 -3.32
CA ASP A 318 10.26 28.18 -4.24
C ASP A 318 10.46 26.76 -4.79
N LEU A 319 11.70 26.27 -4.88
CA LEU A 319 12.00 24.90 -5.29
C LEU A 319 11.41 23.87 -4.32
N VAL A 320 11.56 24.08 -3.01
CA VAL A 320 10.94 23.23 -1.98
C VAL A 320 9.42 23.24 -2.12
N ARG A 321 8.83 24.42 -2.34
CA ARG A 321 7.38 24.58 -2.55
C ARG A 321 6.87 23.72 -3.71
N ILE A 322 7.61 23.66 -4.82
CA ILE A 322 7.24 22.94 -6.05
C ILE A 322 7.43 21.42 -5.88
N GLN A 323 8.56 20.98 -5.30
CA GLN A 323 8.91 19.55 -5.27
C GLN A 323 8.38 18.78 -4.04
N MET A 324 7.99 19.48 -2.97
CA MET A 324 7.53 18.90 -1.70
C MET A 324 6.02 19.09 -1.46
N GLN A 325 5.45 18.24 -0.61
CA GLN A 325 4.05 18.32 -0.20
C GLN A 325 3.92 18.93 1.20
N LEU A 326 3.84 20.25 1.22
CA LEU A 326 3.83 21.06 2.44
C LEU A 326 2.43 21.21 3.03
N SER A 327 2.37 21.37 4.35
CA SER A 327 1.16 21.51 5.18
C SER A 327 1.03 22.90 5.78
N SER A 328 2.14 23.60 6.00
CA SER A 328 2.18 24.89 6.69
C SER A 328 3.32 25.79 6.17
N SER A 329 3.24 27.09 6.48
CA SER A 329 4.28 28.06 6.14
C SER A 329 5.55 27.84 6.97
N GLU A 330 5.40 27.39 8.20
CA GLU A 330 6.48 27.10 9.11
C GLU A 330 7.29 25.88 8.65
N GLU A 331 6.62 24.84 8.14
CA GLU A 331 7.25 23.67 7.52
C GLU A 331 8.04 24.07 6.27
N HIS A 332 7.46 24.94 5.44
CA HIS A 332 8.12 25.49 4.27
C HIS A 332 9.43 26.21 4.65
N GLU A 333 9.36 27.10 5.64
CA GLU A 333 10.52 27.87 6.12
C GLU A 333 11.65 26.95 6.60
N LEU A 334 11.34 25.94 7.40
CA LEU A 334 12.33 24.97 7.90
C LEU A 334 12.99 24.18 6.78
N LEU A 335 12.22 23.64 5.84
CA LEU A 335 12.74 22.82 4.75
C LEU A 335 13.56 23.63 3.76
N SER A 336 13.13 24.85 3.42
CA SER A 336 13.87 25.77 2.56
C SER A 336 15.19 26.20 3.20
N SER A 337 15.18 26.49 4.50
CA SER A 337 16.39 26.82 5.25
C SER A 337 17.37 25.64 5.34
N ALA A 338 16.85 24.43 5.58
CA ALA A 338 17.64 23.20 5.63
C ALA A 338 18.30 22.87 4.28
N LEU A 339 17.57 23.04 3.17
CA LEU A 339 18.12 22.86 1.81
C LEU A 339 19.23 23.87 1.52
N HIS A 340 18.99 25.15 1.80
CA HIS A 340 19.97 26.21 1.55
C HIS A 340 21.28 25.95 2.31
N ARG A 341 21.21 25.55 3.59
CA ARG A 341 22.40 25.19 4.38
C ARG A 341 23.10 23.93 3.87
N ALA A 342 22.36 22.92 3.44
CA ALA A 342 22.95 21.67 2.93
C ALA A 342 23.72 21.87 1.63
N ALA A 343 23.18 22.69 0.74
CA ALA A 343 23.88 23.02 -0.49
C ALA A 343 25.15 23.85 -0.22
N HIS A 344 25.15 24.72 0.79
CA HIS A 344 26.31 25.52 1.16
C HIS A 344 27.44 24.73 1.86
N GLN A 345 27.15 23.57 2.46
CA GLN A 345 28.16 22.73 3.13
C GLN A 345 28.76 21.64 2.24
N SER A 346 28.22 21.41 1.03
CA SER A 346 28.60 20.29 0.17
C SER A 346 29.97 20.46 -0.55
N GLY A 347 30.72 21.53 -0.28
CA GLY A 347 32.11 21.75 -0.72
C GLY A 347 32.52 23.24 -0.70
N ASP A 348 33.82 23.52 -0.94
CA ASP A 348 34.41 24.88 -1.10
C ASP A 348 33.88 25.66 -2.34
N GLN A 349 32.81 25.17 -2.99
CA GLN A 349 32.27 25.72 -4.23
C GLN A 349 31.08 26.65 -3.98
N VAL A 350 30.98 27.69 -4.81
CA VAL A 350 29.89 28.67 -4.80
C VAL A 350 28.56 27.97 -5.06
N LEU A 351 27.55 28.26 -4.23
CA LEU A 351 26.18 27.76 -4.38
C LEU A 351 25.69 27.95 -5.83
N SER A 352 25.14 26.89 -6.42
CA SER A 352 24.67 26.90 -7.81
C SER A 352 23.28 26.28 -7.97
N LEU A 353 22.55 26.60 -9.03
CA LEU A 353 21.25 25.96 -9.31
C LEU A 353 21.36 24.42 -9.42
N PRO A 354 22.36 23.84 -10.14
CA PRO A 354 22.59 22.39 -10.15
C PRO A 354 22.74 21.77 -8.76
N SER A 355 23.54 22.41 -7.90
CA SER A 355 23.81 21.91 -6.55
C SER A 355 22.52 21.77 -5.74
N LEU A 356 21.60 22.73 -5.87
CA LEU A 356 20.31 22.71 -5.16
C LEU A 356 19.42 21.55 -5.59
N HIS A 357 19.34 21.26 -6.89
CA HIS A 357 18.56 20.12 -7.40
C HIS A 357 19.15 18.78 -6.98
N ILE A 358 20.48 18.65 -7.03
CA ILE A 358 21.17 17.42 -6.66
C ILE A 358 21.03 17.18 -5.17
N VAL A 359 21.28 18.19 -4.34
CA VAL A 359 21.12 18.09 -2.88
C VAL A 359 19.67 17.81 -2.51
N LEU A 360 18.70 18.49 -3.12
CA LEU A 360 17.28 18.23 -2.86
C LEU A 360 16.88 16.82 -3.30
N SER A 361 17.37 16.31 -4.43
CA SER A 361 17.09 14.92 -4.86
C SER A 361 17.59 13.88 -3.85
N LYS A 362 18.72 14.14 -3.18
CA LYS A 362 19.29 13.29 -2.13
C LYS A 362 18.52 13.43 -0.81
N LEU A 363 18.10 14.64 -0.45
CA LEU A 363 17.39 14.92 0.80
C LEU A 363 15.88 14.63 0.73
N ARG A 364 15.30 14.53 -0.46
CA ARG A 364 13.86 14.38 -0.67
C ARG A 364 13.22 13.25 0.15
N PRO A 365 13.76 12.02 0.20
CA PRO A 365 13.18 10.96 1.02
C PRO A 365 13.13 11.35 2.51
N ARG A 366 14.17 11.99 3.02
CA ARG A 366 14.25 12.43 4.42
C ARG A 366 13.29 13.57 4.73
N PHE A 367 13.17 14.53 3.81
CA PHE A 367 12.21 15.61 3.93
C PHE A 367 10.77 15.10 3.91
N GLN A 368 10.46 14.07 3.12
CA GLN A 368 9.14 13.43 3.10
C GLN A 368 8.82 12.78 4.46
N VAL A 369 9.78 12.07 5.04
CA VAL A 369 9.61 11.45 6.37
C VAL A 369 9.46 12.52 7.47
N PHE A 370 10.23 13.61 7.41
CA PHE A 370 10.04 14.78 8.28
C PHE A 370 8.63 15.39 8.13
N SER A 371 8.19 15.61 6.89
CA SER A 371 6.87 16.20 6.61
C SER A 371 5.75 15.32 7.17
N GLN A 372 5.91 13.99 7.06
CA GLN A 372 4.96 13.03 7.63
C GLN A 372 4.98 13.06 9.17
N LEU A 373 6.17 13.06 9.78
CA LEU A 373 6.32 13.17 11.24
C LEU A 373 5.67 14.44 11.81
N VAL A 374 5.83 15.59 11.14
CA VAL A 374 5.21 16.85 11.54
C VAL A 374 3.68 16.80 11.44
N LYS A 375 3.13 16.13 10.42
CA LYS A 375 1.68 15.92 10.30
C LYS A 375 1.14 15.04 11.42
N ASP A 376 1.87 13.98 11.76
CA ASP A 376 1.48 13.01 12.79
C ASP A 376 1.67 13.56 14.21
N PHE A 377 2.64 14.47 14.41
CA PHE A 377 2.95 15.09 15.71
C PHE A 377 3.32 16.58 15.59
N PRO A 378 2.33 17.47 15.43
CA PRO A 378 2.55 18.90 15.17
C PRO A 378 3.29 19.66 16.28
N ASP A 379 3.25 19.17 17.53
CA ASP A 379 3.92 19.77 18.69
C ASP A 379 5.46 19.80 18.56
N VAL A 380 6.02 19.09 17.58
CA VAL A 380 7.44 19.15 17.23
C VAL A 380 7.84 20.47 16.56
N MET A 381 6.90 21.22 15.98
CA MET A 381 7.21 22.42 15.20
C MET A 381 7.74 23.60 16.03
N PRO A 382 7.12 23.99 17.17
CA PRO A 382 7.60 25.10 17.99
C PRO A 382 9.08 25.02 18.42
N PRO A 383 9.59 23.88 18.95
CA PRO A 383 11.01 23.80 19.33
C PRO A 383 11.95 23.90 18.13
N LEU A 384 11.57 23.37 16.97
CA LEU A 384 12.39 23.47 15.74
C LEU A 384 12.46 24.90 15.21
N LEU A 385 11.34 25.61 15.20
CA LEU A 385 11.28 27.03 14.82
C LEU A 385 12.07 27.90 15.79
N GLN A 386 12.01 27.60 17.08
CA GLN A 386 12.79 28.33 18.08
C GLN A 386 14.29 28.20 17.81
N LYS A 387 14.79 26.99 17.51
CA LYS A 387 16.19 26.77 17.14
C LYS A 387 16.60 27.55 15.90
N LEU A 388 15.75 27.54 14.88
CA LEU A 388 15.97 28.31 13.66
C LEU A 388 16.09 29.81 13.95
N ARG A 389 15.20 30.37 14.78
CA ARG A 389 15.19 31.80 15.16
C ARG A 389 16.38 32.20 16.02
N LEU A 390 16.87 31.29 16.87
CA LEU A 390 18.04 31.52 17.72
C LEU A 390 19.37 31.39 16.96
N GLY A 391 19.35 30.97 15.70
CA GLY A 391 20.56 30.76 14.90
C GLY A 391 21.47 29.65 15.45
N GLU A 392 20.91 28.69 16.19
CA GLU A 392 21.67 27.54 16.67
C GLU A 392 22.21 26.74 15.47
N GLN A 393 23.42 26.19 15.60
CA GLN A 393 24.02 25.39 14.53
C GLN A 393 23.23 24.10 14.30
N GLN A 394 22.25 24.16 13.39
CA GLN A 394 21.54 22.99 12.87
C GLN A 394 22.44 22.28 11.85
N GLN A 395 22.55 20.95 11.96
CA GLN A 395 23.27 20.18 10.95
C GLN A 395 22.44 20.12 9.67
N PRO A 396 22.98 20.52 8.51
CA PRO A 396 22.18 20.55 7.31
C PRO A 396 21.78 19.16 6.83
N GLY A 397 20.57 19.06 6.30
CA GLY A 397 20.05 17.81 5.76
C GLY A 397 19.65 16.77 6.81
N LEU A 398 19.77 17.07 8.11
CA LEU A 398 19.40 16.19 9.22
C LEU A 398 18.16 16.67 10.00
N LEU A 399 17.28 17.45 9.35
CA LEU A 399 16.10 18.03 9.99
C LEU A 399 15.14 16.96 10.57
N ASP A 400 15.04 15.82 9.91
CA ASP A 400 14.33 14.64 10.37
C ASP A 400 14.89 14.08 11.69
N LEU A 401 16.21 14.07 11.89
CA LEU A 401 16.85 13.66 13.15
C LEU A 401 16.63 14.69 14.26
N GLU A 402 16.66 15.99 13.95
CA GLU A 402 16.33 17.04 14.91
C GLU A 402 14.88 16.96 15.35
N ALA A 403 13.96 16.68 14.41
CA ALA A 403 12.56 16.45 14.70
C ALA A 403 12.35 15.19 15.54
N ALA A 404 12.99 14.07 15.19
CA ALA A 404 12.96 12.85 15.99
C ALA A 404 13.47 13.10 17.42
N SER A 405 14.56 13.86 17.57
CA SER A 405 15.08 14.28 18.87
C SER A 405 14.06 15.10 19.65
N ALA A 406 13.43 16.11 19.02
CA ALA A 406 12.38 16.89 19.67
C ALA A 406 11.15 16.04 20.06
N CYS A 407 10.70 15.12 19.21
CA CYS A 407 9.62 14.18 19.53
C CYS A 407 9.95 13.34 20.77
N LEU A 408 11.16 12.80 20.88
CA LEU A 408 11.58 12.01 22.04
C LEU A 408 11.56 12.82 23.35
N HIS A 409 11.91 14.11 23.31
CA HIS A 409 11.82 14.98 24.49
C HIS A 409 10.38 15.32 24.87
N LEU A 410 9.49 15.50 23.88
CA LEU A 410 8.07 15.79 24.10
C LEU A 410 7.29 14.55 24.55
N LEU A 411 7.76 13.35 24.23
CA LEU A 411 7.19 12.07 24.65
C LEU A 411 7.73 11.57 26.00
N ASP A 412 8.19 12.46 26.89
CA ASP A 412 8.53 12.06 28.25
C ASP A 412 7.27 11.64 29.01
N LEU A 413 7.24 10.35 29.41
CA LEU A 413 6.11 9.74 30.11
C LEU A 413 5.69 10.52 31.37
N GLN A 414 6.62 11.19 32.05
CA GLN A 414 6.31 11.93 33.29
C GLN A 414 5.34 13.09 33.06
N GLN A 415 5.32 13.69 31.87
CA GLN A 415 4.41 14.80 31.52
C GLN A 415 2.94 14.37 31.48
N TYR A 416 2.68 13.07 31.27
CA TYR A 416 1.35 12.50 31.11
C TYR A 416 0.77 11.95 32.43
N GLN A 417 1.54 11.92 33.51
CA GLN A 417 1.13 11.35 34.79
C GLN A 417 -0.06 12.09 35.44
N THR A 418 -0.15 13.41 35.26
CA THR A 418 -1.17 14.24 35.91
C THR A 418 -2.45 14.42 35.08
N GLN A 419 -2.47 13.90 33.84
CA GLN A 419 -3.59 14.08 32.91
C GLN A 419 -4.59 12.92 33.01
N HIS A 420 -5.90 13.23 32.92
CA HIS A 420 -6.93 12.20 32.82
C HIS A 420 -6.74 11.40 31.52
N GLN A 421 -6.61 10.08 31.60
CA GLN A 421 -6.24 9.20 30.47
C GLN A 421 -4.90 9.56 29.80
N GLY A 422 -3.98 10.22 30.51
CA GLY A 422 -2.71 10.69 29.97
C GLY A 422 -1.88 9.59 29.29
N PHE A 423 -1.73 8.42 29.90
CA PHE A 423 -0.96 7.31 29.32
C PHE A 423 -1.61 6.68 28.08
N ALA A 424 -2.95 6.67 27.98
CA ALA A 424 -3.63 6.21 26.76
C ALA A 424 -3.42 7.20 25.61
N THR A 425 -3.40 8.51 25.89
CA THR A 425 -3.06 9.55 24.91
C THR A 425 -1.61 9.44 24.47
N TRP A 426 -0.68 9.22 25.41
CA TRP A 426 0.73 8.99 25.11
C TRP A 426 0.92 7.76 24.20
N CYS A 427 0.25 6.63 24.48
CA CYS A 427 0.31 5.45 23.62
C CYS A 427 -0.17 5.74 22.18
N ARG A 428 -1.27 6.49 22.02
CA ARG A 428 -1.77 6.87 20.69
C ARG A 428 -0.76 7.74 19.92
N GLN A 429 -0.10 8.66 20.60
CA GLN A 429 0.94 9.50 19.98
C GLN A 429 2.16 8.67 19.56
N VAL A 430 2.62 7.73 20.41
CA VAL A 430 3.72 6.82 20.07
C VAL A 430 3.40 5.99 18.82
N ILE A 431 2.22 5.38 18.75
CA ILE A 431 1.77 4.61 17.57
C ILE A 431 1.73 5.51 16.33
N SER A 432 1.19 6.73 16.46
CA SER A 432 1.05 7.65 15.33
C SER A 432 2.38 8.01 14.68
N ILE A 433 3.46 8.19 15.47
CA ILE A 433 4.77 8.58 14.94
C ILE A 433 5.68 7.40 14.62
N GLN A 434 5.35 6.19 15.07
CA GLN A 434 6.23 5.03 14.96
C GLN A 434 6.73 4.76 13.53
N PRO A 435 5.89 4.78 12.48
CA PRO A 435 6.36 4.52 11.11
C PRO A 435 7.45 5.51 10.67
N SER A 436 7.29 6.79 11.01
CA SER A 436 8.26 7.84 10.68
C SER A 436 9.54 7.68 11.51
N MET A 437 9.43 7.36 12.80
CA MET A 437 10.57 7.14 13.68
C MET A 437 11.40 5.92 13.29
N ASP A 438 10.76 4.82 12.92
CA ASP A 438 11.44 3.59 12.50
C ASP A 438 12.21 3.86 11.19
N VAL A 439 11.63 4.57 10.22
CA VAL A 439 12.35 4.98 9.00
C VAL A 439 13.53 5.92 9.30
N ILE A 440 13.38 6.90 10.19
CA ILE A 440 14.47 7.84 10.53
C ILE A 440 15.61 7.12 11.24
N LEU A 441 15.29 6.25 12.19
CA LEU A 441 16.26 5.62 13.08
C LEU A 441 16.88 4.36 12.46
N GLU A 442 16.18 3.65 11.59
CA GLU A 442 16.67 2.44 10.90
C GLU A 442 17.13 2.69 9.45
N GLY A 443 16.80 3.85 8.86
CA GLY A 443 16.89 4.11 7.41
C GLY A 443 18.27 4.26 6.75
N PRO A 444 19.23 5.06 7.25
CA PRO A 444 20.49 5.26 6.54
C PRO A 444 21.55 4.22 6.95
N SER A 445 22.21 3.60 5.96
CA SER A 445 23.51 2.94 6.18
C SER A 445 24.44 3.94 6.87
N GLU A 446 24.92 3.61 8.07
CA GLU A 446 25.75 4.49 8.91
C GLU A 446 27.01 5.00 8.19
N CYS A 447 27.39 4.38 7.08
CA CYS A 447 28.52 4.71 6.22
C CYS A 447 28.58 6.17 5.73
N PHE A 448 27.45 6.88 5.64
CA PHE A 448 27.39 8.25 5.10
C PHE A 448 27.28 9.35 6.18
N LEU A 449 27.33 9.00 7.47
CA LEU A 449 27.20 9.93 8.57
C LEU A 449 28.56 10.20 9.22
N ASP A 450 28.79 11.44 9.66
CA ASP A 450 29.94 11.78 10.48
C ASP A 450 29.85 11.10 11.85
N ASP A 451 30.99 10.80 12.45
CA ASP A 451 31.08 10.13 13.76
C ASP A 451 30.26 10.79 14.89
N PRO A 452 30.23 12.13 15.07
CA PRO A 452 29.34 12.74 16.06
C PRO A 452 27.86 12.44 15.79
N THR A 453 27.44 12.43 14.53
CA THR A 453 26.06 12.15 14.12
C THR A 453 25.69 10.70 14.35
N LYS A 454 26.61 9.75 14.10
CA LYS A 454 26.45 8.34 14.49
C LYS A 454 26.24 8.18 16.00
N THR A 455 27.04 8.89 16.82
CA THR A 455 26.88 8.83 18.28
C THR A 455 25.58 9.48 18.77
N HIS A 456 25.06 10.48 18.05
CA HIS A 456 23.76 11.06 18.35
C HIS A 456 22.63 10.09 17.98
N LEU A 457 22.68 9.51 16.77
CA LEU A 457 21.71 8.53 16.28
C LEU A 457 21.61 7.32 17.21
N SER A 458 22.74 6.78 17.70
CA SER A 458 22.73 5.66 18.63
C SER A 458 22.05 6.01 19.96
N LYS A 459 22.22 7.23 20.47
CA LYS A 459 21.48 7.72 21.66
C LYS A 459 19.98 7.84 21.40
N LEU A 460 19.58 8.34 20.23
CA LEU A 460 18.17 8.44 19.84
C LEU A 460 17.52 7.04 19.72
N ARG A 461 18.21 6.07 19.11
CA ARG A 461 17.76 4.67 19.03
C ARG A 461 17.52 4.06 20.40
N VAL A 462 18.43 4.26 21.35
CA VAL A 462 18.27 3.76 22.72
C VAL A 462 17.05 4.40 23.40
N HIS A 463 16.87 5.71 23.25
CA HIS A 463 15.71 6.42 23.80
C HIS A 463 14.40 5.93 23.16
N TRP A 464 14.38 5.75 21.84
CA TRP A 464 13.21 5.23 21.13
C TRP A 464 12.85 3.81 21.58
N LYS A 465 13.84 2.92 21.71
CA LYS A 465 13.63 1.56 22.26
C LYS A 465 13.04 1.60 23.67
N ARG A 466 13.48 2.53 24.53
CA ARG A 466 12.88 2.74 25.87
C ARG A 466 11.40 3.12 25.77
N ILE A 467 11.04 4.05 24.88
CA ILE A 467 9.64 4.43 24.63
C ILE A 467 8.83 3.22 24.15
N LEU A 468 9.32 2.49 23.14
CA LEU A 468 8.62 1.33 22.59
C LEU A 468 8.37 0.22 23.63
N VAL A 469 9.35 -0.06 24.50
CA VAL A 469 9.18 -1.06 25.58
C VAL A 469 8.12 -0.63 26.59
N VAL A 470 8.10 0.65 26.97
CA VAL A 470 7.10 1.17 27.91
C VAL A 470 5.71 1.26 27.27
N HIS A 471 5.65 1.61 25.99
CA HIS A 471 4.44 1.58 25.19
C HIS A 471 3.85 0.17 25.10
N LEU A 472 4.67 -0.82 24.73
CA LEU A 472 4.26 -2.23 24.70
C LEU A 472 3.73 -2.72 26.06
N PHE A 473 4.31 -2.26 27.16
CA PHE A 473 3.80 -2.56 28.51
C PHE A 473 2.42 -1.93 28.73
N LEU A 474 2.24 -0.65 28.42
CA LEU A 474 1.00 0.08 28.65
C LEU A 474 -0.14 -0.36 27.73
N GLU A 475 0.11 -0.49 26.43
CA GLU A 475 -0.86 -0.96 25.42
C GLU A 475 -1.49 -2.29 25.86
N ARG A 476 -0.64 -3.29 26.14
CA ARG A 476 -1.11 -4.63 26.52
C ARG A 476 -1.84 -4.67 27.86
N MET A 477 -1.53 -3.77 28.79
CA MET A 477 -2.07 -3.80 30.15
C MET A 477 -3.30 -2.90 30.34
N ILE A 478 -3.45 -1.84 29.53
CA ILE A 478 -4.56 -0.88 29.63
C ILE A 478 -5.78 -1.35 28.85
N GLU A 479 -5.60 -1.94 27.66
CA GLU A 479 -6.73 -2.35 26.81
C GLU A 479 -7.58 -3.50 27.40
N GLU A 480 -6.99 -4.32 28.27
CA GLU A 480 -7.61 -5.55 28.80
C GLU A 480 -8.21 -5.39 30.23
N HIS A 481 -8.06 -4.23 30.88
CA HIS A 481 -8.42 -4.06 32.29
C HIS A 481 -9.29 -2.83 32.58
N GLU A 482 -10.51 -3.09 33.06
CA GLU A 482 -11.46 -2.04 33.48
C GLU A 482 -11.30 -1.60 34.95
N SER A 483 -10.61 -2.38 35.80
CA SER A 483 -10.51 -2.08 37.24
C SER A 483 -9.50 -0.96 37.53
N ALA A 484 -9.97 0.09 38.21
CA ALA A 484 -9.16 1.25 38.57
C ALA A 484 -7.91 0.90 39.41
N GLU A 485 -7.98 -0.12 40.26
CA GLU A 485 -6.85 -0.56 41.09
C GLU A 485 -5.71 -1.17 40.27
N ILE A 486 -6.04 -2.05 39.30
CA ILE A 486 -5.02 -2.64 38.40
C ILE A 486 -4.42 -1.55 37.50
N ILE A 487 -5.24 -0.63 36.98
CA ILE A 487 -4.74 0.51 36.19
C ILE A 487 -3.74 1.33 37.02
N THR A 488 -4.04 1.57 38.30
CA THR A 488 -3.13 2.30 39.21
C THR A 488 -1.81 1.57 39.42
N ILE A 489 -1.85 0.23 39.59
CA ILE A 489 -0.66 -0.61 39.70
C ILE A 489 0.17 -0.52 38.40
N VAL A 490 -0.46 -0.74 37.25
CA VAL A 490 0.18 -0.67 35.92
C VAL A 490 0.84 0.68 35.71
N ASN A 491 0.15 1.78 36.00
CA ASN A 491 0.65 3.15 35.87
C ASN A 491 1.92 3.38 36.73
N ASN A 492 1.92 2.92 37.98
CA ASN A 492 3.08 3.04 38.87
C ASN A 492 4.28 2.23 38.37
N TYR A 493 4.04 1.03 37.86
CA TYR A 493 5.11 0.17 37.33
C TYR A 493 5.59 0.58 35.93
N ALA A 494 4.76 1.25 35.12
CA ALA A 494 5.18 1.89 33.88
C ALA A 494 6.17 3.04 34.15
N LEU A 495 5.91 3.87 35.16
CA LEU A 495 6.86 4.91 35.60
C LEU A 495 8.14 4.32 36.19
N SER A 496 8.03 3.21 36.91
CA SER A 496 9.20 2.48 37.43
C SER A 496 10.04 1.91 36.30
N LEU A 497 9.39 1.31 35.30
CA LEU A 497 10.03 0.80 34.08
C LEU A 497 10.70 1.93 33.29
N TRP A 498 10.01 3.08 33.13
CA TRP A 498 10.57 4.28 32.51
C TRP A 498 11.89 4.67 33.19
N LYS A 499 11.92 4.81 34.52
CA LYS A 499 13.13 5.18 35.27
C LYS A 499 14.26 4.16 35.13
N VAL A 500 13.95 2.88 35.25
CA VAL A 500 14.94 1.79 35.15
C VAL A 500 15.60 1.76 33.76
N LEU A 501 14.86 2.12 32.71
CA LEU A 501 15.33 2.09 31.33
C LEU A 501 16.03 3.37 30.85
N GLU A 502 16.28 4.35 31.71
CA GLU A 502 16.89 5.65 31.32
C GLU A 502 18.28 5.50 30.67
N LYS A 503 19.06 4.49 31.08
CA LYS A 503 20.36 4.14 30.49
C LYS A 503 20.40 2.64 30.16
N CYS A 504 19.40 2.16 29.42
CA CYS A 504 19.30 0.74 29.09
C CYS A 504 20.21 0.34 27.93
N ASP A 505 20.87 -0.80 28.12
CA ASP A 505 21.39 -1.62 27.02
C ASP A 505 20.66 -2.97 27.06
N PHE A 506 19.77 -3.22 26.10
CA PHE A 506 18.98 -4.46 26.03
C PHE A 506 19.83 -5.71 25.74
N SER A 507 21.09 -5.53 25.32
CA SER A 507 22.06 -6.61 25.15
C SER A 507 22.78 -6.96 26.46
N SER A 508 22.57 -6.19 27.54
CA SER A 508 23.23 -6.37 28.84
C SER A 508 22.39 -7.14 29.85
N LEU A 509 23.08 -7.92 30.71
CA LEU A 509 22.44 -8.68 31.79
C LEU A 509 21.76 -7.77 32.82
N GLN A 510 22.29 -6.56 33.04
CA GLN A 510 21.77 -5.63 34.03
C GLN A 510 20.37 -5.14 33.65
N THR A 511 20.18 -4.70 32.40
CA THR A 511 18.87 -4.25 31.91
C THR A 511 17.83 -5.36 32.06
N LEU A 512 18.15 -6.59 31.60
CA LEU A 512 17.24 -7.73 31.70
C LEU A 512 16.85 -8.04 33.16
N LYS A 513 17.80 -8.03 34.09
CA LYS A 513 17.53 -8.23 35.53
C LYS A 513 16.60 -7.16 36.09
N CYS A 514 16.80 -5.90 35.70
CA CYS A 514 15.95 -4.82 36.21
C CYS A 514 14.52 -4.93 35.67
N ILE A 515 14.33 -5.29 34.40
CA ILE A 515 12.99 -5.56 33.82
C ILE A 515 12.32 -6.72 34.56
N ILE A 516 13.02 -7.84 34.76
CA ILE A 516 12.49 -9.00 35.51
C ILE A 516 12.05 -8.58 36.92
N ASN A 517 12.84 -7.76 37.62
CA ASN A 517 12.49 -7.29 38.96
C ASN A 517 11.25 -6.41 38.97
N VAL A 518 11.13 -5.45 38.03
CA VAL A 518 9.93 -4.60 37.91
C VAL A 518 8.69 -5.44 37.65
N LEU A 519 8.76 -6.42 36.73
CA LEU A 519 7.63 -7.31 36.44
C LEU A 519 7.26 -8.19 37.63
N ARG A 520 8.25 -8.70 38.37
CA ARG A 520 8.03 -9.49 39.60
C ARG A 520 7.30 -8.68 40.66
N MET A 521 7.71 -7.43 40.88
CA MET A 521 7.04 -6.53 41.83
C MET A 521 5.62 -6.17 41.38
N CYS A 522 5.41 -5.97 40.09
CA CYS A 522 4.10 -5.72 39.50
C CYS A 522 3.15 -6.92 39.70
N ASN A 523 3.63 -8.13 39.43
CA ASN A 523 2.90 -9.37 39.67
C ASN A 523 2.53 -9.54 41.15
N GLU A 524 3.46 -9.29 42.07
CA GLU A 524 3.22 -9.39 43.51
C GLU A 524 2.13 -8.42 43.99
N SER A 525 2.19 -7.17 43.51
CA SER A 525 1.21 -6.12 43.88
C SER A 525 -0.20 -6.46 43.39
N SER A 526 -0.32 -7.02 42.19
CA SER A 526 -1.62 -7.53 41.69
C SER A 526 -2.11 -8.72 42.51
N SER A 527 -1.20 -9.65 42.86
CA SER A 527 -1.57 -10.87 43.60
C SER A 527 -2.13 -10.59 45.00
N THR A 528 -1.65 -9.54 45.67
CA THR A 528 -2.01 -9.18 47.05
C THR A 528 -3.17 -8.21 47.16
N LEU A 529 -3.76 -7.81 46.03
CA LEU A 529 -4.82 -6.78 45.96
C LEU A 529 -6.06 -7.15 46.81
N HIS A 530 -6.46 -8.42 46.80
CA HIS A 530 -7.66 -8.89 47.51
C HIS A 530 -7.37 -9.78 48.72
N PHE A 531 -6.21 -10.44 48.75
CA PHE A 531 -5.82 -11.40 49.79
C PHE A 531 -4.40 -11.11 50.26
N SER A 532 -4.21 -10.96 51.59
CA SER A 532 -2.93 -10.56 52.20
C SER A 532 -1.79 -11.55 51.97
N GLY A 533 -2.11 -12.84 51.73
CA GLY A 533 -1.14 -13.87 51.37
C GLY A 533 -0.83 -13.97 49.87
N GLY A 534 -1.53 -13.19 49.05
CA GLY A 534 -1.46 -13.26 47.60
C GLY A 534 -2.21 -14.47 47.00
N VAL A 535 -2.42 -14.45 45.69
CA VAL A 535 -3.03 -15.55 44.92
C VAL A 535 -2.11 -16.13 43.84
N LYS A 536 -0.82 -15.84 43.92
CA LYS A 536 0.18 -16.14 42.88
C LYS A 536 0.50 -17.63 42.71
N GLN A 537 0.66 -18.35 43.82
CA GLN A 537 0.92 -19.80 43.85
C GLN A 537 0.45 -20.42 45.15
N CYS A 538 0.14 -21.72 45.14
CA CYS A 538 -0.19 -22.48 46.33
C CYS A 538 1.10 -22.87 47.07
N ARG A 539 1.26 -22.54 48.36
CA ARG A 539 2.49 -22.91 49.11
C ARG A 539 2.68 -24.39 49.37
N LEU A 540 1.61 -25.18 49.25
CA LEU A 540 1.68 -26.62 49.46
C LEU A 540 2.26 -27.35 48.25
N CYS A 541 1.87 -26.96 47.02
CA CYS A 541 2.35 -27.62 45.80
C CYS A 541 3.33 -26.76 44.98
N GLN A 542 3.53 -25.49 45.34
CA GLN A 542 4.37 -24.52 44.63
C GLN A 542 4.01 -24.33 43.15
N ARG A 543 2.73 -24.52 42.81
CA ARG A 543 2.17 -24.36 41.46
C ARG A 543 1.01 -23.34 41.49
N ALA A 544 0.55 -22.95 40.31
CA ALA A 544 -0.67 -22.15 40.15
C ALA A 544 -1.86 -22.76 40.90
N ILE A 545 -2.71 -21.91 41.48
CA ILE A 545 -3.78 -22.35 42.37
C ILE A 545 -4.94 -22.93 41.55
N MET A 546 -5.15 -24.24 41.66
CA MET A 546 -6.26 -24.94 41.00
C MET A 546 -7.37 -25.22 42.02
N ASN A 547 -8.62 -24.87 41.70
CA ASN A 547 -9.77 -24.97 42.61
C ASN A 547 -9.48 -24.26 43.96
N PRO A 548 -9.40 -22.92 43.95
CA PRO A 548 -8.93 -22.13 45.07
C PRO A 548 -9.92 -22.11 46.24
N VAL A 549 -9.38 -22.23 47.44
CA VAL A 549 -10.12 -22.14 48.70
C VAL A 549 -9.41 -21.13 49.59
N ALA A 550 -10.16 -20.12 50.07
CA ALA A 550 -9.66 -19.14 51.03
C ALA A 550 -9.94 -19.62 52.45
N LEU A 551 -8.91 -19.71 53.27
CA LEU A 551 -9.04 -19.98 54.70
C LEU A 551 -9.56 -18.74 55.46
N PRO A 552 -10.05 -18.88 56.71
CA PRO A 552 -10.47 -17.75 57.55
C PRO A 552 -9.38 -16.69 57.76
N CYS A 553 -8.11 -17.10 57.69
CA CYS A 553 -6.94 -16.20 57.72
C CYS A 553 -6.66 -15.49 56.39
N LYS A 554 -7.54 -15.61 55.39
CA LYS A 554 -7.46 -15.03 54.04
C LYS A 554 -6.33 -15.55 53.13
N HIS A 555 -5.67 -16.64 53.51
CA HIS A 555 -4.71 -17.33 52.63
C HIS A 555 -5.43 -18.29 51.70
N VAL A 556 -4.98 -18.36 50.44
CA VAL A 556 -5.63 -19.14 49.37
C VAL A 556 -4.75 -20.33 48.96
N PHE A 557 -5.35 -21.52 48.87
CA PHE A 557 -4.66 -22.75 48.49
C PHE A 557 -5.51 -23.60 47.53
N CYS A 558 -4.91 -24.60 46.88
CA CYS A 558 -5.65 -25.58 46.10
C CYS A 558 -6.50 -26.46 47.02
N LYS A 559 -7.77 -26.71 46.66
CA LYS A 559 -8.68 -27.59 47.42
C LYS A 559 -8.06 -28.96 47.73
N LYS A 560 -7.48 -29.61 46.71
CA LYS A 560 -6.83 -30.92 46.86
C LYS A 560 -5.65 -30.88 47.84
N CYS A 561 -4.86 -29.81 47.80
CA CYS A 561 -3.71 -29.66 48.68
C CYS A 561 -4.14 -29.45 50.14
N LEU A 562 -5.18 -28.65 50.39
CA LEU A 562 -5.70 -28.45 51.74
C LEU A 562 -6.31 -29.72 52.33
N ILE A 563 -7.05 -30.50 51.54
CA ILE A 563 -7.61 -31.78 51.97
C ILE A 563 -6.47 -32.70 52.43
N TYR A 564 -5.44 -32.85 51.61
CA TYR A 564 -4.26 -33.67 51.96
C TYR A 564 -3.50 -33.12 53.17
N TRP A 565 -3.30 -31.80 53.25
CA TRP A 565 -2.59 -31.18 54.37
C TRP A 565 -3.31 -31.36 55.70
N THR A 566 -4.63 -31.22 55.71
CA THR A 566 -5.45 -31.32 56.94
C THR A 566 -5.63 -32.73 57.47
N GLU A 567 -5.21 -33.76 56.73
CA GLU A 567 -4.99 -35.10 57.27
C GLU A 567 -3.79 -35.14 58.23
N THR A 568 -2.83 -34.23 58.08
CA THR A 568 -1.58 -34.19 58.85
C THR A 568 -1.52 -33.05 59.89
N ASP A 569 -1.97 -31.85 59.54
CA ASP A 569 -1.95 -30.68 60.42
C ASP A 569 -3.15 -29.74 60.13
N SER A 570 -3.75 -29.19 61.19
CA SER A 570 -4.91 -28.29 61.13
C SER A 570 -4.52 -26.81 61.24
N THR A 571 -3.30 -26.46 60.82
CA THR A 571 -2.81 -25.08 60.78
C THR A 571 -2.55 -24.60 59.36
N CYS A 572 -2.70 -23.31 59.13
CA CYS A 572 -2.35 -22.64 57.88
C CYS A 572 -0.82 -22.59 57.73
N GLN A 573 -0.29 -23.12 56.61
CA GLN A 573 1.15 -23.13 56.34
C GLN A 573 1.79 -21.76 56.08
N GLU A 574 1.00 -20.72 55.83
CA GLU A 574 1.54 -19.35 55.66
C GLU A 574 1.66 -18.58 56.97
N CYS A 575 0.65 -18.66 57.85
CA CYS A 575 0.56 -17.80 59.04
C CYS A 575 0.41 -18.55 60.37
N GLY A 576 0.32 -19.88 60.35
CA GLY A 576 0.14 -20.72 61.54
C GLY A 576 -1.27 -20.66 62.18
N ALA A 577 -2.22 -19.92 61.60
CA ALA A 577 -3.58 -19.85 62.12
C ALA A 577 -4.28 -21.22 62.09
N ARG A 578 -5.00 -21.58 63.15
CA ARG A 578 -5.77 -22.84 63.21
C ARG A 578 -6.96 -22.81 62.27
N ILE A 579 -7.15 -23.91 61.54
CA ILE A 579 -8.28 -24.17 60.67
C ILE A 579 -9.38 -24.83 61.51
N PRO A 580 -10.60 -24.26 61.60
CA PRO A 580 -11.69 -24.86 62.35
C PRO A 580 -12.04 -26.27 61.85
N LYS A 581 -12.32 -27.21 62.76
CA LYS A 581 -12.65 -28.60 62.41
C LYS A 581 -13.92 -28.75 61.56
N GLU A 582 -14.83 -27.78 61.65
CA GLU A 582 -16.10 -27.73 60.89
C GLU A 582 -15.99 -26.92 59.59
N PHE A 583 -14.77 -26.47 59.22
CA PHE A 583 -14.59 -25.65 58.03
C PHE A 583 -14.70 -26.48 56.74
N GLU A 584 -15.67 -26.16 55.88
CA GLU A 584 -15.83 -26.80 54.58
C GLU A 584 -14.93 -26.15 53.51
N PHE A 585 -14.13 -26.97 52.81
CA PHE A 585 -13.29 -26.53 51.70
C PHE A 585 -14.11 -26.33 50.40
N ILE A 586 -14.87 -25.23 50.34
CA ILE A 586 -15.71 -24.85 49.21
C ILE A 586 -14.96 -23.89 48.29
N VAL A 587 -15.04 -24.15 46.98
CA VAL A 587 -14.59 -23.19 45.96
C VAL A 587 -15.74 -22.22 45.69
N THR A 588 -15.59 -20.96 46.09
CA THR A 588 -16.58 -19.92 45.78
C THR A 588 -16.26 -19.23 44.47
N SER A 589 -17.28 -18.83 43.71
CA SER A 589 -17.12 -18.08 42.45
C SER A 589 -16.27 -16.83 42.62
N ASN A 590 -16.44 -16.07 43.71
CA ASN A 590 -15.67 -14.84 43.94
C ASN A 590 -14.14 -15.07 44.01
N ILE A 591 -13.69 -16.13 44.70
CA ILE A 591 -12.26 -16.46 44.79
C ILE A 591 -11.75 -16.97 43.44
N GLN A 592 -12.54 -17.80 42.75
CA GLN A 592 -12.22 -18.30 41.43
C GLN A 592 -11.98 -17.15 40.44
N VAL A 593 -12.88 -16.16 40.38
CA VAL A 593 -12.73 -14.98 39.50
C VAL A 593 -11.48 -14.18 39.85
N VAL A 594 -11.14 -14.00 41.13
CA VAL A 594 -9.93 -13.28 41.53
C VAL A 594 -8.65 -14.00 41.08
N VAL A 595 -8.59 -15.33 41.27
CA VAL A 595 -7.44 -16.13 40.82
C VAL A 595 -7.35 -16.12 39.29
N GLU A 596 -8.46 -16.25 38.57
CA GLU A 596 -8.51 -16.20 37.10
C GLU A 596 -8.06 -14.83 36.55
N LYS A 597 -8.52 -13.72 37.16
CA LYS A 597 -8.09 -12.37 36.80
C LYS A 597 -6.61 -12.16 37.03
N HIS A 598 -6.08 -12.62 38.16
CA HIS A 598 -4.64 -12.55 38.44
C HIS A 598 -3.83 -13.42 37.47
N ASP A 599 -4.28 -14.64 37.19
CA ASP A 599 -3.62 -15.54 36.24
C ASP A 599 -3.62 -14.94 34.82
N HIS A 600 -4.70 -14.29 34.41
CA HIS A 600 -4.77 -13.56 33.16
C HIS A 600 -3.76 -12.39 33.14
N PHE A 601 -3.74 -11.55 34.18
CA PHE A 601 -2.77 -10.45 34.32
C PHE A 601 -1.31 -10.96 34.26
N ARG A 602 -1.00 -12.07 34.94
CA ARG A 602 0.32 -12.70 34.88
C ARG A 602 0.68 -13.16 33.47
N LYS A 603 -0.27 -13.74 32.72
CA LYS A 603 -0.05 -14.13 31.32
C LYS A 603 0.27 -12.91 30.44
N LEU A 604 -0.41 -11.79 30.65
CA LEU A 604 -0.09 -10.53 29.96
C LEU A 604 1.35 -10.08 30.27
N LEU A 605 1.79 -10.17 31.53
CA LEU A 605 3.17 -9.82 31.92
C LEU A 605 4.21 -10.77 31.30
N SER A 606 3.93 -12.08 31.26
CA SER A 606 4.79 -13.06 30.60
C SER A 606 4.86 -12.83 29.09
N SER A 607 3.73 -12.47 28.46
CA SER A 607 3.67 -12.14 27.03
C SER A 607 4.43 -10.85 26.72
N PHE A 608 4.28 -9.80 27.55
CA PHE A 608 5.10 -8.59 27.48
C PHE A 608 6.60 -8.91 27.57
N PHE A 609 7.01 -9.71 28.57
CA PHE A 609 8.41 -10.10 28.73
C PHE A 609 8.95 -10.84 27.50
N LEU A 610 8.14 -11.74 26.95
CA LEU A 610 8.48 -12.49 25.73
C LEU A 610 8.74 -11.55 24.56
N ASP A 611 7.87 -10.57 24.33
CA ASP A 611 8.03 -9.58 23.26
C ASP A 611 9.24 -8.68 23.49
N VAL A 612 9.53 -8.32 24.74
CA VAL A 612 10.76 -7.57 25.07
C VAL A 612 12.00 -8.38 24.69
N VAL A 613 12.03 -9.66 25.07
CA VAL A 613 13.16 -10.54 24.76
C VAL A 613 13.31 -10.73 23.25
N SER A 614 12.23 -11.05 22.54
CA SER A 614 12.28 -11.33 21.10
C SER A 614 12.64 -10.09 20.28
N ARG A 615 12.01 -8.94 20.54
CA ARG A 615 12.18 -7.72 19.73
C ARG A 615 13.37 -6.86 20.14
N PHE A 616 13.74 -6.81 21.42
CA PHE A 616 14.76 -5.87 21.90
C PHE A 616 16.06 -6.55 22.34
N CYS A 617 16.01 -7.75 22.92
CA CYS A 617 17.23 -8.50 23.24
C CYS A 617 17.78 -9.26 22.03
N PHE A 618 16.92 -9.82 21.19
CA PHE A 618 17.28 -10.56 19.97
C PHE A 618 16.95 -9.81 18.66
N GLY A 619 16.64 -8.52 18.71
CA GLY A 619 16.28 -7.74 17.52
C GLY A 619 17.45 -7.05 16.79
N GLY A 620 18.69 -7.20 17.27
CA GLY A 620 19.87 -6.61 16.61
C GLY A 620 20.52 -7.55 15.59
N GLU A 621 21.46 -7.04 14.79
CA GLU A 621 22.25 -7.85 13.84
C GLU A 621 23.24 -8.81 14.53
N VAL A 622 23.61 -8.51 15.78
CA VAL A 622 24.54 -9.29 16.61
C VAL A 622 23.78 -9.92 17.78
N PRO A 623 24.07 -11.18 18.17
CA PRO A 623 23.41 -11.81 19.30
C PRO A 623 23.70 -11.07 20.61
N PRO A 624 22.79 -11.16 21.60
CA PRO A 624 23.01 -10.56 22.92
C PRO A 624 24.20 -11.18 23.65
N SER A 625 24.67 -10.52 24.72
CA SER A 625 25.81 -11.01 25.49
C SER A 625 25.59 -12.44 26.03
N LYS A 626 26.68 -13.22 26.14
CA LYS A 626 26.67 -14.59 26.68
C LYS A 626 25.93 -14.70 28.01
N ASP A 627 26.11 -13.71 28.88
CA ASP A 627 25.45 -13.62 30.18
C ASP A 627 23.92 -13.48 30.08
N VAL A 628 23.42 -12.73 29.09
CA VAL A 628 21.98 -12.60 28.81
C VAL A 628 21.41 -13.92 28.33
N ILE A 629 22.08 -14.58 27.38
CA ILE A 629 21.64 -15.88 26.85
C ILE A 629 21.60 -16.93 27.96
N HIS A 630 22.63 -17.02 28.80
CA HIS A 630 22.63 -17.92 29.96
C HIS A 630 21.53 -17.59 30.96
N LYS A 631 21.25 -16.30 31.20
CA LYS A 631 20.14 -15.92 32.08
C LYS A 631 18.79 -16.35 31.50
N ILE A 632 18.57 -16.17 30.21
CA ILE A 632 17.35 -16.59 29.49
C ILE A 632 17.19 -18.12 29.53
N LEU A 633 18.28 -18.88 29.30
CA LEU A 633 18.31 -20.34 29.45
C LEU A 633 17.92 -20.76 30.88
N SER A 634 18.43 -20.08 31.91
CA SER A 634 18.09 -20.36 33.32
C SER A 634 16.63 -20.11 33.68
N LEU A 635 15.89 -19.32 32.88
CA LEU A 635 14.46 -19.11 33.10
C LEU A 635 13.64 -20.31 32.61
N VAL A 636 14.14 -21.06 31.63
CA VAL A 636 13.48 -22.24 31.05
C VAL A 636 13.82 -23.51 31.82
N PHE A 637 15.10 -23.65 32.22
CA PHE A 637 15.62 -24.85 32.88
C PHE A 637 15.89 -24.57 34.35
N ASN A 638 15.21 -25.29 35.24
CA ASN A 638 15.46 -25.22 36.68
C ASN A 638 15.88 -26.58 37.24
N SER A 639 16.90 -26.60 38.10
CA SER A 639 17.21 -27.75 38.94
C SER A 639 16.26 -27.75 40.13
N ALA A 640 15.36 -28.73 40.21
CA ALA A 640 14.58 -28.94 41.42
C ALA A 640 15.50 -29.58 42.46
N ASP A 641 15.83 -28.82 43.52
CA ASP A 641 16.62 -29.21 44.69
C ASP A 641 18.09 -29.62 44.44
N HIS A 642 18.97 -29.30 45.39
CA HIS A 642 20.41 -29.62 45.29
C HIS A 642 20.71 -31.13 45.31
N ASP A 643 19.71 -31.98 45.60
CA ASP A 643 19.84 -33.45 45.73
C ASP A 643 19.04 -34.28 44.69
N SER A 644 18.17 -33.69 43.86
CA SER A 644 17.36 -34.44 42.88
C SER A 644 17.85 -34.25 41.44
N ARG A 645 18.14 -35.37 40.76
CA ARG A 645 18.57 -35.45 39.35
C ARG A 645 17.48 -35.09 38.31
N VAL A 646 16.34 -34.54 38.72
CA VAL A 646 15.18 -34.30 37.84
C VAL A 646 15.09 -32.82 37.49
N LEU A 647 15.42 -32.48 36.24
CA LEU A 647 15.22 -31.15 35.67
C LEU A 647 13.74 -30.92 35.37
N VAL A 648 13.19 -29.79 35.80
CA VAL A 648 11.80 -29.40 35.52
C VAL A 648 11.81 -28.22 34.54
N THR A 649 10.97 -28.28 33.50
CA THR A 649 10.82 -27.17 32.55
C THR A 649 9.81 -26.14 33.05
N ARG A 650 10.03 -24.89 32.65
CA ARG A 650 9.12 -23.77 32.90
C ARG A 650 8.59 -23.20 31.60
N GLN A 651 7.40 -22.61 31.68
CA GLN A 651 6.97 -21.65 30.67
C GLN A 651 7.97 -20.50 30.63
N PHE A 652 8.33 -20.02 29.43
CA PHE A 652 9.27 -18.91 29.29
C PHE A 652 8.66 -17.64 29.91
N SER A 653 9.08 -17.33 31.13
CA SER A 653 8.43 -16.36 32.00
C SER A 653 9.43 -15.80 33.01
N PRO A 654 9.29 -14.52 33.43
CA PRO A 654 10.11 -13.96 34.51
C PRO A 654 9.73 -14.49 35.91
N PHE A 655 8.68 -15.30 36.01
CA PHE A 655 8.09 -15.79 37.27
C PHE A 655 8.46 -17.25 37.57
N GLU A 656 8.75 -17.56 38.83
CA GLU A 656 9.23 -18.88 39.27
C GLU A 656 8.11 -19.93 39.42
N GLU A 657 6.86 -19.47 39.40
CA GLU A 657 5.62 -20.19 39.76
C GLU A 657 5.01 -20.95 38.57
N CYS A 658 5.54 -20.73 37.36
CA CYS A 658 5.04 -21.27 36.09
C CYS A 658 5.71 -22.60 35.72
N LEU A 659 5.71 -23.57 36.64
CA LEU A 659 6.25 -24.91 36.41
C LEU A 659 5.32 -25.74 35.52
N ASP A 660 5.89 -26.45 34.54
CA ASP A 660 5.12 -27.41 33.76
C ASP A 660 4.85 -28.68 34.59
N SER A 661 3.69 -29.30 34.41
CA SER A 661 3.35 -30.58 35.06
C SER A 661 4.13 -31.77 34.49
N SER A 662 4.66 -31.62 33.28
CA SER A 662 5.51 -32.57 32.54
C SER A 662 6.57 -31.76 31.77
N PRO A 663 7.78 -32.29 31.53
CA PRO A 663 8.80 -31.56 30.77
C PRO A 663 8.31 -31.28 29.35
N VAL A 664 8.19 -30.00 28.98
CA VAL A 664 7.81 -29.55 27.64
C VAL A 664 8.95 -28.74 27.04
N ILE A 665 9.46 -29.20 25.89
CA ILE A 665 10.51 -28.52 25.13
C ILE A 665 9.87 -27.54 24.15
N ARG A 666 10.27 -26.27 24.21
CA ARG A 666 9.76 -25.20 23.36
C ARG A 666 10.86 -24.71 22.42
N SER A 667 10.55 -24.57 21.13
CA SER A 667 11.52 -24.15 20.09
C SER A 667 11.76 -22.64 20.01
N LEU A 668 11.08 -21.83 20.83
CA LEU A 668 11.19 -20.37 20.78
C LEU A 668 12.63 -19.86 20.89
N LEU A 669 13.38 -20.28 21.92
CA LEU A 669 14.75 -19.81 22.13
C LEU A 669 15.68 -20.27 21.00
N LEU A 670 15.43 -21.48 20.50
CA LEU A 670 16.14 -22.01 19.34
C LEU A 670 15.90 -21.14 18.10
N LYS A 671 14.65 -20.77 17.84
CA LYS A 671 14.28 -19.87 16.73
C LYS A 671 14.92 -18.49 16.88
N LEU A 672 14.95 -17.92 18.08
CA LEU A 672 15.60 -16.63 18.35
C LEU A 672 17.12 -16.69 18.12
N LEU A 673 17.78 -17.77 18.52
CA LEU A 673 19.23 -17.94 18.28
C LEU A 673 19.55 -18.21 16.80
N LEU A 674 18.72 -18.98 16.10
CA LEU A 674 18.92 -19.32 14.69
C LEU A 674 18.64 -18.15 13.71
N GLN A 675 18.12 -17.01 14.19
CA GLN A 675 18.04 -15.78 13.41
C GLN A 675 19.42 -15.21 13.06
N TYR A 676 20.45 -15.57 13.82
CA TYR A 676 21.82 -15.13 13.62
C TYR A 676 22.62 -16.12 12.76
N ARG A 677 23.80 -15.68 12.30
CA ARG A 677 24.74 -16.56 11.62
C ARG A 677 25.13 -17.70 12.56
N LEU A 678 25.05 -18.94 12.08
CA LEU A 678 25.30 -20.15 12.89
C LEU A 678 26.64 -20.11 13.64
N GLY A 679 27.70 -19.58 13.03
CA GLY A 679 29.01 -19.45 13.67
C GLY A 679 29.03 -18.52 14.89
N ASP A 680 28.16 -17.51 14.93
CA ASP A 680 28.08 -16.56 16.05
C ASP A 680 27.33 -17.14 17.27
N VAL A 681 26.53 -18.21 17.06
CA VAL A 681 25.64 -18.81 18.08
C VAL A 681 25.92 -20.28 18.38
N GLU A 682 26.93 -20.88 17.74
CA GLU A 682 27.23 -22.32 17.80
C GLU A 682 27.42 -22.83 19.23
N GLU A 683 28.18 -22.11 20.05
CA GLU A 683 28.45 -22.48 21.45
C GLU A 683 27.15 -22.51 22.29
N TYR A 684 26.25 -21.56 22.05
CA TYR A 684 24.98 -21.46 22.76
C TYR A 684 24.03 -22.58 22.36
N LEU A 685 23.97 -22.90 21.07
CA LEU A 685 23.17 -24.00 20.54
C LEU A 685 23.66 -25.35 21.08
N LYS A 686 24.98 -25.57 21.13
CA LYS A 686 25.56 -26.78 21.75
C LYS A 686 25.17 -26.88 23.23
N THR A 687 25.33 -25.80 24.00
CA THR A 687 24.94 -25.75 25.41
C THR A 687 23.44 -26.02 25.60
N PHE A 688 22.59 -25.45 24.75
CA PHE A 688 21.14 -25.66 24.78
C PHE A 688 20.77 -27.11 24.49
N LEU A 689 21.36 -27.72 23.47
CA LEU A 689 21.13 -29.13 23.12
C LEU A 689 21.61 -30.08 24.22
N GLU A 690 22.76 -29.81 24.85
CA GLU A 690 23.25 -30.59 25.99
C GLU A 690 22.29 -30.52 27.19
N GLN A 691 21.72 -29.34 27.48
CA GLN A 691 20.74 -29.19 28.55
C GLN A 691 19.43 -29.91 28.24
N LEU A 692 18.98 -29.90 26.97
CA LEU A 692 17.79 -30.61 26.53
C LEU A 692 17.96 -32.14 26.56
N ALA A 693 19.12 -32.65 26.14
CA ALA A 693 19.44 -34.07 26.20
C ALA A 693 19.43 -34.61 27.64
N ARG A 694 19.71 -33.77 28.65
CA ARG A 694 19.62 -34.14 30.08
C ARG A 694 18.19 -34.26 30.59
N ILE A 695 17.24 -33.57 29.97
CA ILE A 695 15.81 -33.59 30.33
C ILE A 695 15.13 -34.82 29.72
N VAL A 696 15.66 -35.29 28.61
CA VAL A 696 15.08 -36.35 27.78
C VAL A 696 16.00 -37.57 27.74
N PRO A 697 15.89 -38.47 28.72
CA PRO A 697 16.77 -39.63 28.81
C PRO A 697 16.42 -40.75 27.81
N GLU A 698 15.19 -40.78 27.26
CA GLU A 698 14.75 -41.82 26.33
C GLU A 698 15.20 -41.54 24.89
N GLU A 699 15.71 -42.56 24.18
CA GLU A 699 16.23 -42.43 22.81
C GLU A 699 15.19 -41.91 21.82
N ARG A 700 13.94 -42.37 21.92
CA ARG A 700 12.85 -41.94 21.03
C ARG A 700 12.57 -40.45 21.13
N ASP A 701 12.56 -39.92 22.35
CA ASP A 701 12.30 -38.51 22.59
C ASP A 701 13.51 -37.64 22.17
N GLN A 702 14.73 -38.21 22.17
CA GLN A 702 15.91 -37.56 21.60
C GLN A 702 15.84 -37.44 20.07
N GLU A 703 15.26 -38.42 19.38
CA GLU A 703 15.02 -38.33 17.92
C GLU A 703 14.02 -37.22 17.58
N GLU A 704 12.92 -37.10 18.33
CA GLU A 704 11.94 -36.02 18.18
C GLU A 704 12.56 -34.64 18.46
N LEU A 705 13.46 -34.56 19.46
CA LEU A 705 14.24 -33.34 19.71
C LEU A 705 15.12 -32.98 18.51
N CYS A 706 15.88 -33.94 17.97
CA CYS A 706 16.70 -33.73 16.79
C CYS A 706 15.85 -33.29 15.59
N TYR A 707 14.67 -33.90 15.40
CA TYR A 707 13.73 -33.52 14.34
C TYR A 707 13.24 -32.08 14.50
N MET A 708 12.85 -31.67 15.71
CA MET A 708 12.45 -30.29 16.01
C MET A 708 13.57 -29.29 15.67
N VAL A 709 14.82 -29.62 15.99
CA VAL A 709 15.98 -28.77 15.70
C VAL A 709 16.24 -28.66 14.21
N ILE A 710 16.22 -29.78 13.48
CA ILE A 710 16.34 -29.82 12.02
C ILE A 710 15.27 -28.93 11.38
N ARG A 711 14.01 -29.02 11.82
CA ARG A 711 12.93 -28.18 11.33
C ARG A 711 13.15 -26.71 11.58
N CYS A 712 13.62 -26.32 12.77
CA CYS A 712 13.90 -24.91 13.05
C CYS A 712 15.04 -24.36 12.18
N ILE A 713 16.05 -25.18 11.85
CA ILE A 713 17.10 -24.79 10.91
C ILE A 713 16.54 -24.66 9.50
N GLU A 714 15.71 -25.62 9.04
CA GLU A 714 15.04 -25.56 7.73
C GLU A 714 14.17 -24.31 7.56
N ASP A 715 13.38 -23.96 8.59
CA ASP A 715 12.51 -22.77 8.59
C ASP A 715 13.30 -21.49 8.30
N MET A 716 14.56 -21.40 8.77
CA MET A 716 15.42 -20.22 8.57
C MET A 716 16.04 -20.15 7.17
N LEU A 717 16.10 -21.27 6.45
CA LEU A 717 16.66 -21.33 5.08
C LEU A 717 15.66 -20.85 4.04
N HIS A 718 14.35 -20.96 4.32
CA HIS A 718 13.32 -20.45 3.41
C HIS A 718 13.34 -18.91 3.36
N LYS A 719 13.24 -18.36 2.16
CA LYS A 719 13.23 -16.91 1.88
C LYS A 719 11.97 -16.53 1.12
N ASP A 720 11.46 -15.32 1.35
CA ASP A 720 10.27 -14.80 0.65
C ASP A 720 10.55 -14.58 -0.85
N ASN A 721 11.81 -14.31 -1.20
CA ASN A 721 12.26 -14.16 -2.58
C ASN A 721 12.75 -15.50 -3.18
N THR A 722 12.06 -15.99 -4.21
CA THR A 722 12.40 -17.25 -4.88
C THR A 722 13.81 -17.28 -5.49
N GLU A 723 14.36 -16.14 -5.93
CA GLU A 723 15.71 -16.10 -6.52
C GLU A 723 16.81 -16.22 -5.46
N GLU A 724 16.57 -15.68 -4.26
CA GLU A 724 17.49 -15.82 -3.13
C GLU A 724 17.48 -17.25 -2.59
N GLU A 725 16.30 -17.89 -2.53
CA GLU A 725 16.17 -19.30 -2.15
C GLU A 725 16.94 -20.22 -3.13
N GLU A 726 16.87 -19.96 -4.45
CA GLU A 726 17.61 -20.68 -5.49
C GLU A 726 19.14 -20.54 -5.32
N ARG A 727 19.65 -19.31 -5.16
CA ARG A 727 21.08 -19.07 -4.93
C ARG A 727 21.59 -19.71 -3.65
N LEU A 728 20.76 -19.71 -2.61
CA LEU A 728 21.08 -20.37 -1.34
C LEU A 728 21.17 -21.89 -1.53
N ALA A 729 20.20 -22.51 -2.20
CA ALA A 729 20.21 -23.95 -2.49
C ALA A 729 21.46 -24.38 -3.27
N GLU A 730 21.84 -23.63 -4.31
CA GLU A 730 23.09 -23.88 -5.07
C GLU A 730 24.34 -23.77 -4.19
N THR A 731 24.38 -22.81 -3.28
CA THR A 731 25.52 -22.59 -2.38
C THR A 731 25.62 -23.72 -1.35
N LEU A 732 24.50 -24.07 -0.72
CA LEU A 732 24.43 -25.17 0.23
C LEU A 732 24.78 -26.51 -0.42
N LEU A 733 24.32 -26.77 -1.64
CA LEU A 733 24.70 -27.98 -2.38
C LEU A 733 26.22 -28.03 -2.59
N ARG A 734 26.85 -26.93 -3.03
CA ARG A 734 28.32 -26.88 -3.20
C ARG A 734 29.07 -27.17 -1.90
N ASP A 735 28.58 -26.66 -0.77
CA ASP A 735 29.22 -26.89 0.53
C ASP A 735 29.03 -28.33 1.04
N LEU A 736 27.85 -28.93 0.83
CA LEU A 736 27.60 -30.35 1.12
C LEU A 736 28.54 -31.28 0.35
N LEU A 737 28.87 -30.92 -0.90
CA LEU A 737 29.77 -31.68 -1.76
C LEU A 737 31.25 -31.55 -1.38
N ARG A 738 31.65 -30.46 -0.71
CA ARG A 738 33.04 -30.24 -0.24
C ARG A 738 33.38 -31.07 0.99
N SER A 739 32.40 -31.40 1.84
CA SER A 739 32.61 -32.17 3.07
C SER A 739 31.80 -33.47 3.07
N PRO A 740 32.32 -34.56 2.48
CA PRO A 740 31.57 -35.82 2.32
C PRO A 740 31.40 -36.61 3.63
N SER A 741 32.32 -36.46 4.60
CA SER A 741 32.27 -37.18 5.88
C SER A 741 31.09 -36.75 6.75
N TYR A 742 30.38 -37.71 7.34
CA TYR A 742 29.29 -37.41 8.28
C TYR A 742 29.86 -37.03 9.66
N PRO A 743 29.44 -35.88 10.22
CA PRO A 743 29.75 -35.54 11.60
C PRO A 743 29.16 -36.55 12.60
N PRO A 744 29.60 -36.55 13.86
CA PRO A 744 29.07 -37.45 14.89
C PRO A 744 27.55 -37.34 15.01
N HIS A 745 26.87 -38.49 15.17
CA HIS A 745 25.43 -38.52 15.39
C HIS A 745 25.04 -37.63 16.59
N HIS A 746 23.92 -36.92 16.47
CA HIS A 746 23.40 -35.94 17.43
C HIS A 746 24.23 -34.66 17.63
N SER A 747 25.36 -34.48 16.94
CA SER A 747 26.08 -33.20 16.94
C SER A 747 25.31 -32.11 16.18
N LEU A 748 25.53 -30.84 16.55
CA LEU A 748 24.94 -29.70 15.84
C LEU A 748 25.30 -29.72 14.34
N ASP A 749 26.55 -30.03 14.00
CA ASP A 749 27.02 -30.12 12.62
C ASP A 749 26.29 -31.21 11.82
N TYR A 750 25.98 -32.34 12.46
CA TYR A 750 25.18 -33.39 11.86
C TYR A 750 23.75 -32.90 11.57
N LEU A 751 23.10 -32.24 12.54
CA LEU A 751 21.74 -31.71 12.39
C LEU A 751 21.66 -30.64 11.29
N VAL A 752 22.63 -29.72 11.24
CA VAL A 752 22.76 -28.70 10.19
C VAL A 752 22.93 -29.36 8.83
N ARG A 753 23.79 -30.37 8.71
CA ARG A 753 23.99 -31.10 7.44
C ARG A 753 22.73 -31.79 6.96
N VAL A 754 21.96 -32.40 7.87
CA VAL A 754 20.68 -33.05 7.54
C VAL A 754 19.65 -32.02 7.08
N ALA A 755 19.53 -30.88 7.78
CA ALA A 755 18.64 -29.79 7.40
C ALA A 755 18.99 -29.22 6.01
N HIS A 756 20.27 -28.94 5.74
CA HIS A 756 20.74 -28.47 4.43
C HIS A 756 20.43 -29.49 3.32
N THR A 757 20.65 -30.77 3.58
CA THR A 757 20.35 -31.84 2.62
C THR A 757 18.86 -31.89 2.31
N ARG A 758 18.00 -31.84 3.33
CA ARG A 758 16.54 -31.85 3.19
C ARG A 758 16.01 -30.59 2.50
N PHE A 759 16.63 -29.44 2.73
CA PHE A 759 16.33 -28.19 2.03
C PHE A 759 16.65 -28.30 0.53
N CYS A 760 17.85 -28.77 0.17
CA CYS A 760 18.23 -28.99 -1.23
C CYS A 760 17.30 -30.01 -1.93
N LEU A 761 16.93 -31.10 -1.25
CA LEU A 761 15.96 -32.08 -1.77
C LEU A 761 14.55 -31.47 -1.91
N SER A 762 14.15 -30.60 -1.00
CA SER A 762 12.87 -29.89 -1.09
C SER A 762 12.85 -28.90 -2.24
N PHE A 763 13.96 -28.22 -2.50
CA PHE A 763 14.12 -27.37 -3.68
C PHE A 763 14.10 -28.20 -4.97
N ALA A 764 14.81 -29.34 -5.02
CA ALA A 764 14.74 -30.27 -6.13
C ALA A 764 13.30 -30.77 -6.40
N ALA A 765 12.53 -31.06 -5.35
CA ALA A 765 11.12 -31.42 -5.48
C ALA A 765 10.25 -30.31 -6.10
N LYS A 766 10.57 -29.02 -5.87
CA LYS A 766 9.92 -27.88 -6.54
C LYS A 766 10.27 -27.86 -8.03
N LEU A 767 11.54 -28.11 -8.39
CA LEU A 767 12.00 -28.14 -9.78
C LEU A 767 11.43 -29.31 -10.60
N LEU A 768 11.20 -30.46 -9.95
CA LEU A 768 10.62 -31.66 -10.56
C LEU A 768 9.09 -31.58 -10.72
N GLY A 769 8.44 -30.52 -10.23
CA GLY A 769 7.02 -30.28 -10.42
C GLY A 769 6.68 -29.68 -11.81
N PRO A 770 5.39 -29.53 -12.14
CA PRO A 770 4.97 -28.94 -13.41
C PRO A 770 5.43 -27.46 -13.50
N PRO A 771 5.82 -26.97 -14.69
CA PRO A 771 6.31 -25.60 -14.86
C PRO A 771 5.22 -24.59 -14.49
N GLN A 772 5.48 -23.76 -13.48
CA GLN A 772 4.52 -22.78 -12.94
C GLN A 772 4.27 -21.58 -13.87
N SER A 773 5.11 -21.38 -14.90
CA SER A 773 4.97 -20.28 -15.86
C SER A 773 5.52 -20.68 -17.24
N PRO A 774 4.77 -20.47 -18.34
CA PRO A 774 5.21 -20.82 -19.71
C PRO A 774 6.31 -19.91 -20.28
N GLN A 775 6.85 -18.97 -19.50
CA GLN A 775 7.88 -17.99 -19.92
C GLN A 775 9.13 -18.04 -19.02
N GLN A 776 9.73 -19.21 -18.81
CA GLN A 776 11.05 -19.29 -18.18
C GLN A 776 12.15 -19.06 -19.23
N GLY A 777 13.06 -18.11 -18.97
CA GLY A 777 14.21 -17.87 -19.86
C GLY A 777 15.16 -19.06 -19.93
N GLN A 778 15.74 -19.33 -21.10
CA GLN A 778 16.62 -20.49 -21.38
C GLN A 778 17.74 -20.67 -20.35
N ASN A 779 18.35 -19.57 -19.88
CA ASN A 779 19.42 -19.60 -18.88
C ASN A 779 18.97 -20.16 -17.51
N LYS A 780 17.70 -19.97 -17.13
CA LYS A 780 17.17 -20.46 -15.85
C LYS A 780 16.92 -21.96 -15.90
N GLN A 781 16.42 -22.46 -17.03
CA GLN A 781 16.20 -23.89 -17.23
C GLN A 781 17.52 -24.69 -17.17
N GLN A 782 18.56 -24.20 -17.84
CA GLN A 782 19.88 -24.84 -17.82
C GLN A 782 20.49 -24.91 -16.40
N ARG A 783 20.32 -23.85 -15.59
CA ARG A 783 20.77 -23.84 -14.19
C ARG A 783 20.02 -24.87 -13.34
N ASN A 784 18.71 -24.98 -13.52
CA ASN A 784 17.88 -25.98 -12.82
C ASN A 784 18.27 -27.42 -13.17
N GLU A 785 18.51 -27.70 -14.45
CA GLU A 785 18.98 -29.01 -14.92
C GLU A 785 20.36 -29.35 -14.32
N THR A 786 21.28 -28.38 -14.32
CA THR A 786 22.61 -28.55 -13.73
C THR A 786 22.53 -28.84 -12.22
N PHE A 787 21.62 -28.16 -11.50
CA PHE A 787 21.40 -28.39 -10.07
C PHE A 787 20.90 -29.83 -9.80
N LEU A 788 19.91 -30.30 -10.56
CA LEU A 788 19.36 -31.65 -10.44
C LEU A 788 20.40 -32.73 -10.79
N GLU A 789 21.23 -32.50 -11.81
CA GLU A 789 22.32 -33.41 -12.17
C GLU A 789 23.37 -33.51 -11.06
N GLN A 790 23.81 -32.37 -10.50
CA GLN A 790 24.75 -32.34 -9.39
C GLN A 790 24.19 -33.04 -8.15
N LEU A 791 22.93 -32.77 -7.82
CA LEU A 791 22.26 -33.35 -6.66
C LEU A 791 22.07 -34.88 -6.82
N SER A 792 21.62 -35.35 -7.98
CA SER A 792 21.40 -36.79 -8.23
C SER A 792 22.70 -37.59 -8.28
N THR A 793 23.72 -37.10 -8.99
CA THR A 793 24.98 -37.83 -9.21
C THR A 793 25.94 -37.75 -8.03
N LYS A 794 26.02 -36.60 -7.35
CA LYS A 794 27.04 -36.37 -6.31
C LYS A 794 26.60 -36.74 -4.90
N LEU A 795 25.29 -36.74 -4.61
CA LEU A 795 24.74 -37.27 -3.35
C LEU A 795 24.34 -38.75 -3.44
N ASP A 796 24.60 -39.39 -4.59
CA ASP A 796 24.30 -40.80 -4.87
C ASP A 796 22.87 -41.21 -4.48
N ILE A 797 21.90 -40.36 -4.84
CA ILE A 797 20.49 -40.53 -4.44
C ILE A 797 19.95 -41.89 -4.90
N ALA A 798 20.37 -42.35 -6.08
CA ALA A 798 19.95 -43.63 -6.65
C ALA A 798 20.30 -44.86 -5.77
N GLN A 799 21.28 -44.74 -4.87
CA GLN A 799 21.69 -45.81 -3.94
C GLN A 799 21.23 -45.56 -2.51
N ASN A 800 20.62 -44.40 -2.21
CA ASN A 800 20.19 -44.04 -0.88
C ASN A 800 18.64 -44.01 -0.76
N PRO A 801 18.01 -45.11 -0.30
CA PRO A 801 16.55 -45.21 -0.25
C PRO A 801 15.92 -44.18 0.70
N VAL A 802 16.65 -43.71 1.72
CA VAL A 802 16.12 -42.69 2.65
C VAL A 802 15.95 -41.35 1.95
N LEU A 803 16.94 -40.94 1.15
CA LEU A 803 16.87 -39.68 0.37
C LEU A 803 15.83 -39.78 -0.74
N GLN A 804 15.73 -40.95 -1.41
CA GLN A 804 14.68 -41.21 -2.39
C GLN A 804 13.29 -41.10 -1.76
N CYS A 805 13.04 -41.77 -0.63
CA CYS A 805 11.77 -41.70 0.08
C CYS A 805 11.42 -40.27 0.50
N PHE A 806 12.38 -39.51 1.03
CA PHE A 806 12.17 -38.11 1.39
C PHE A 806 11.80 -37.25 0.18
N LEU A 807 12.55 -37.39 -0.93
CA LEU A 807 12.30 -36.65 -2.16
C LEU A 807 10.93 -36.98 -2.76
N LEU A 808 10.57 -38.26 -2.83
CA LEU A 808 9.25 -38.72 -3.29
C LEU A 808 8.12 -38.19 -2.41
N GLN A 809 8.26 -38.25 -1.08
CA GLN A 809 7.29 -37.66 -0.15
C GLN A 809 7.12 -36.16 -0.40
N ARG A 810 8.22 -35.45 -0.69
CA ARG A 810 8.16 -34.00 -0.92
C ARG A 810 7.52 -33.64 -2.25
N ILE A 811 7.81 -34.40 -3.31
CA ILE A 811 7.12 -34.25 -4.61
C ILE A 811 5.62 -34.55 -4.45
N HIS A 812 5.26 -35.61 -3.73
CA HIS A 812 3.87 -35.94 -3.44
C HIS A 812 3.14 -34.81 -2.70
N GLN A 813 3.77 -34.21 -1.68
CA GLN A 813 3.21 -33.07 -0.95
C GLN A 813 3.01 -31.83 -1.83
N ASN A 814 3.92 -31.58 -2.78
CA ASN A 814 3.87 -30.39 -3.62
C ASN A 814 2.90 -30.52 -4.81
N VAL A 815 2.80 -31.71 -5.41
CA VAL A 815 2.13 -31.90 -6.72
C VAL A 815 1.07 -33.00 -6.70
N GLY A 816 1.17 -33.99 -5.82
CA GLY A 816 0.27 -35.14 -5.74
C GLY A 816 0.88 -36.46 -6.20
N LEU A 817 0.11 -37.55 -6.07
CA LEU A 817 0.56 -38.91 -6.44
C LEU A 817 0.55 -39.13 -7.96
N GLU A 818 -0.37 -38.45 -8.66
CA GLU A 818 -0.58 -38.57 -10.10
C GLU A 818 0.69 -38.21 -10.86
N HIS A 819 1.33 -37.10 -10.48
CA HIS A 819 2.60 -36.64 -11.06
C HIS A 819 3.76 -37.60 -10.77
N LEU A 820 3.79 -38.24 -9.59
CA LEU A 820 4.78 -39.27 -9.30
C LEU A 820 4.63 -40.49 -10.22
N LEU A 821 3.39 -40.91 -10.50
CA LEU A 821 3.12 -42.01 -11.42
C LEU A 821 3.54 -41.65 -12.86
N GLU A 822 3.38 -40.39 -13.27
CA GLU A 822 3.87 -39.88 -14.56
C GLU A 822 5.40 -39.88 -14.62
N LEU A 823 6.08 -39.37 -13.59
CA LEU A 823 7.55 -39.42 -13.49
C LEU A 823 8.09 -40.86 -13.49
N MET A 824 7.36 -41.80 -12.88
CA MET A 824 7.73 -43.21 -12.85
C MET A 824 7.60 -43.91 -14.21
N GLN A 825 6.91 -43.31 -15.19
CA GLN A 825 6.85 -43.81 -16.57
C GLN A 825 8.03 -43.30 -17.42
N GLN A 826 8.74 -42.26 -16.97
CA GLN A 826 9.86 -41.67 -17.67
C GLN A 826 11.17 -42.38 -17.27
N SER A 827 11.85 -42.97 -18.25
CA SER A 827 13.13 -43.69 -18.03
C SER A 827 14.19 -42.82 -17.35
N ASP A 828 14.22 -41.54 -17.69
CA ASP A 828 15.24 -40.59 -17.25
C ASP A 828 15.05 -40.18 -15.78
N MET A 829 13.91 -40.52 -15.19
CA MET A 829 13.53 -40.18 -13.80
C MET A 829 13.57 -41.39 -12.86
N HIS A 830 13.96 -42.58 -13.34
CA HIS A 830 14.02 -43.80 -12.52
C HIS A 830 14.96 -43.71 -11.30
N TRP A 831 15.95 -42.82 -11.33
CA TRP A 831 16.86 -42.60 -10.20
C TRP A 831 16.14 -42.06 -8.95
N LEU A 832 14.96 -41.46 -9.10
CA LEU A 832 14.11 -40.98 -8.00
C LEU A 832 13.51 -42.12 -7.17
N PHE A 833 13.32 -43.30 -7.77
CA PHE A 833 12.56 -44.39 -7.18
C PHE A 833 13.48 -45.49 -6.64
N PRO A 834 13.20 -46.01 -5.42
CA PRO A 834 13.86 -47.22 -4.94
C PRO A 834 13.65 -48.40 -5.91
N LYS A 835 14.72 -49.18 -6.15
CA LYS A 835 14.70 -50.31 -7.10
C LYS A 835 13.56 -51.31 -6.87
N ILE A 836 13.15 -51.48 -5.61
CA ILE A 836 12.03 -52.36 -5.22
C ILE A 836 10.70 -51.88 -5.84
N ILE A 837 10.46 -50.58 -5.89
CA ILE A 837 9.23 -50.00 -6.45
C ILE A 837 9.20 -50.21 -7.97
N LEU A 838 10.31 -49.93 -8.67
CA LEU A 838 10.42 -50.14 -10.12
C LEU A 838 10.21 -51.62 -10.51
N SER A 839 10.70 -52.56 -9.70
CA SER A 839 10.51 -54.01 -9.95
C SER A 839 9.08 -54.51 -9.70
N THR A 840 8.30 -53.84 -8.85
CA THR A 840 6.93 -54.25 -8.48
C THR A 840 5.85 -53.58 -9.34
N GLN A 841 6.21 -52.50 -10.04
CA GLN A 841 5.34 -51.72 -10.94
C GLN A 841 4.69 -52.56 -12.05
N ILE A 842 5.37 -53.60 -12.55
CA ILE A 842 4.85 -54.51 -13.59
C ILE A 842 3.65 -55.34 -13.08
N LYS A 843 3.47 -55.48 -11.77
CA LYS A 843 2.41 -56.31 -11.15
C LYS A 843 1.24 -55.52 -10.53
N CYS A 844 1.39 -54.21 -10.27
CA CYS A 844 0.38 -53.41 -9.59
C CYS A 844 0.31 -51.99 -10.16
N GLN A 845 -0.40 -51.84 -11.28
CA GLN A 845 -0.79 -50.53 -11.85
C GLN A 845 -2.11 -49.99 -11.22
N ALA A 846 -2.43 -50.38 -9.98
CA ALA A 846 -3.70 -50.03 -9.37
C ALA A 846 -3.71 -48.56 -8.92
N LEU A 847 -4.45 -47.73 -9.66
CA LEU A 847 -4.72 -46.34 -9.28
C LEU A 847 -5.60 -46.30 -8.01
N PRO A 848 -5.36 -45.36 -7.07
CA PRO A 848 -6.08 -45.30 -5.80
C PRO A 848 -7.59 -45.20 -6.02
N ASP A 849 -8.36 -45.82 -5.12
CA ASP A 849 -9.81 -45.73 -5.12
C ASP A 849 -10.26 -44.55 -4.28
N ARG A 850 -10.56 -43.42 -4.94
CA ARG A 850 -10.93 -42.17 -4.27
C ARG A 850 -12.37 -42.19 -3.76
N PHE A 851 -13.22 -43.07 -4.28
CA PHE A 851 -14.60 -43.22 -3.82
C PHE A 851 -14.71 -43.91 -2.45
N LEU A 852 -13.62 -44.46 -1.91
CA LEU A 852 -13.55 -44.94 -0.52
C LEU A 852 -13.90 -43.87 0.52
N VAL A 853 -13.87 -42.58 0.16
CA VAL A 853 -14.39 -41.49 0.99
C VAL A 853 -15.87 -41.67 1.37
N CYS A 854 -16.65 -42.41 0.57
CA CYS A 854 -18.04 -42.72 0.83
C CYS A 854 -18.24 -43.82 1.90
N GLY A 855 -17.17 -44.39 2.46
CA GLY A 855 -17.22 -45.31 3.59
C GLY A 855 -17.62 -46.74 3.22
N ASP A 856 -18.14 -47.46 4.22
CA ASP A 856 -18.42 -48.89 4.15
C ASP A 856 -19.54 -49.22 3.16
N GLU A 857 -20.52 -48.32 2.98
CA GLU A 857 -21.62 -48.47 2.03
C GLU A 857 -21.10 -48.59 0.58
N TYR A 858 -20.13 -47.76 0.20
CA TYR A 858 -19.48 -47.85 -1.10
C TYR A 858 -18.66 -49.13 -1.25
N GLN A 859 -17.95 -49.55 -0.21
CA GLN A 859 -17.19 -50.81 -0.25
C GLN A 859 -18.11 -52.02 -0.46
N GLN A 860 -19.27 -52.05 0.18
CA GLN A 860 -20.28 -53.10 0.00
C GLN A 860 -20.88 -53.08 -1.41
N ALA A 861 -21.22 -51.90 -1.93
CA ALA A 861 -21.71 -51.73 -3.30
C ALA A 861 -20.67 -52.23 -4.32
N ARG A 862 -19.42 -51.78 -4.18
CA ARG A 862 -18.29 -52.17 -5.03
C ARG A 862 -18.06 -53.67 -4.99
N ALA A 863 -17.97 -54.27 -3.81
CA ALA A 863 -17.79 -55.72 -3.67
C ALA A 863 -18.92 -56.51 -4.33
N SER A 864 -20.17 -56.04 -4.21
CA SER A 864 -21.34 -56.69 -4.82
C SER A 864 -21.32 -56.62 -6.34
N VAL A 865 -20.89 -55.49 -6.91
CA VAL A 865 -20.71 -55.31 -8.37
C VAL A 865 -19.55 -56.16 -8.88
N SER A 866 -18.38 -56.11 -8.23
CA SER A 866 -17.22 -56.91 -8.62
C SER A 866 -17.53 -58.42 -8.55
N GLU A 867 -18.21 -58.90 -7.50
CA GLU A 867 -18.59 -60.32 -7.39
C GLU A 867 -19.58 -60.75 -8.48
N ALA A 868 -20.51 -59.87 -8.86
CA ALA A 868 -21.42 -60.11 -9.97
C ALA A 868 -20.69 -60.22 -11.32
N ILE A 869 -19.63 -59.43 -11.54
CA ILE A 869 -18.83 -59.44 -12.77
C ILE A 869 -17.87 -60.64 -12.81
N PHE A 870 -17.13 -60.90 -11.72
CA PHE A 870 -16.08 -61.92 -11.72
C PHE A 870 -16.59 -63.35 -11.48
N ASN A 871 -17.60 -63.52 -10.62
CA ASN A 871 -18.07 -64.84 -10.19
C ASN A 871 -19.44 -65.21 -10.79
N GLY A 872 -20.09 -64.30 -11.53
CA GLY A 872 -21.46 -64.47 -12.00
C GLY A 872 -22.49 -64.59 -10.87
N ASN A 873 -22.12 -64.26 -9.63
CA ASN A 873 -23.00 -64.35 -8.47
C ASN A 873 -23.73 -63.03 -8.24
N HIS A 874 -24.97 -62.98 -8.70
CA HIS A 874 -25.79 -61.77 -8.63
C HIS A 874 -26.56 -61.61 -7.31
N TYR A 875 -26.49 -62.56 -6.38
CA TYR A 875 -27.28 -62.53 -5.14
C TYR A 875 -27.00 -61.28 -4.30
N LYS A 876 -25.73 -60.96 -4.05
CA LYS A 876 -25.37 -59.78 -3.23
C LYS A 876 -25.78 -58.47 -3.88
N LEU A 877 -25.64 -58.36 -5.20
CA LEU A 877 -26.09 -57.20 -5.95
C LEU A 877 -27.63 -57.05 -5.90
N ARG A 878 -28.38 -58.15 -6.01
CA ARG A 878 -29.85 -58.16 -5.86
C ARG A 878 -30.28 -57.73 -4.46
N THR A 879 -29.59 -58.23 -3.42
CA THR A 879 -29.86 -57.84 -2.01
C THR A 879 -29.56 -56.36 -1.78
N TYR A 880 -28.41 -55.86 -2.26
CA TYR A 880 -28.04 -54.45 -2.14
C TYR A 880 -29.05 -53.54 -2.87
N LEU A 881 -29.52 -53.95 -4.06
CA LEU A 881 -30.56 -53.23 -4.81
C LEU A 881 -31.93 -53.25 -4.12
N TRP A 882 -32.26 -54.32 -3.40
CA TRP A 882 -33.48 -54.43 -2.59
C TRP A 882 -33.43 -53.46 -1.39
N GLU A 883 -32.28 -53.33 -0.74
CA GLU A 883 -32.08 -52.39 0.38
C GLU A 883 -32.12 -50.91 -0.09
N CYS A 884 -31.81 -50.63 -1.35
CA CYS A 884 -31.88 -49.29 -1.96
C CYS A 884 -33.31 -48.79 -2.27
N GLN A 885 -34.37 -49.50 -1.87
CA GLN A 885 -35.75 -49.22 -2.28
C GLN A 885 -36.42 -48.02 -1.60
N ASP A 886 -35.95 -47.58 -0.43
CA ASP A 886 -36.56 -46.46 0.32
C ASP A 886 -35.88 -45.12 -0.05
N ASP A 887 -36.67 -44.06 -0.30
CA ASP A 887 -36.20 -42.72 -0.68
C ASP A 887 -35.28 -42.06 0.35
N ARG A 888 -35.27 -42.56 1.60
CA ARG A 888 -34.32 -42.17 2.64
C ARG A 888 -32.88 -42.65 2.38
N HIS A 889 -32.65 -43.50 1.39
CA HIS A 889 -31.38 -44.17 1.08
C HIS A 889 -30.70 -43.60 -0.18
N SER A 890 -30.72 -42.27 -0.37
CA SER A 890 -29.94 -41.61 -1.44
C SER A 890 -28.43 -41.90 -1.41
N PRO A 891 -27.77 -42.13 -0.24
CA PRO A 891 -26.35 -42.49 -0.20
C PRO A 891 -26.04 -43.87 -0.80
N GLN A 892 -26.89 -44.88 -0.57
CA GLN A 892 -26.69 -46.24 -1.09
C GLN A 892 -26.86 -46.28 -2.61
N LYS A 893 -27.84 -45.52 -3.14
CA LYS A 893 -28.04 -45.31 -4.59
C LYS A 893 -26.80 -44.64 -5.21
N HIS A 894 -26.30 -43.57 -4.59
CA HIS A 894 -25.06 -42.89 -5.01
C HIS A 894 -23.85 -43.84 -5.04
N CYS A 895 -23.64 -44.60 -3.96
CA CYS A 895 -22.56 -45.58 -3.84
C CYS A 895 -22.61 -46.66 -4.93
N LEU A 896 -23.80 -47.14 -5.30
CA LEU A 896 -23.93 -48.14 -6.37
C LEU A 896 -23.57 -47.58 -7.74
N VAL A 897 -23.97 -46.34 -8.05
CA VAL A 897 -23.59 -45.70 -9.32
C VAL A 897 -22.08 -45.50 -9.39
N LEU A 898 -21.44 -45.06 -8.30
CA LEU A 898 -19.98 -44.95 -8.23
C LEU A 898 -19.28 -46.32 -8.39
N ALA A 899 -19.84 -47.38 -7.82
CA ALA A 899 -19.32 -48.74 -7.94
C ALA A 899 -19.39 -49.23 -9.40
N LEU A 900 -20.53 -49.03 -10.06
CA LEU A 900 -20.71 -49.35 -11.48
C LEU A 900 -19.80 -48.50 -12.37
N ALA A 901 -19.68 -47.20 -12.09
CA ALA A 901 -18.80 -46.33 -12.83
C ALA A 901 -17.33 -46.77 -12.71
N ARG A 902 -16.89 -47.20 -11.53
CA ARG A 902 -15.52 -47.69 -11.32
C ARG A 902 -15.27 -49.02 -12.03
N GLU A 903 -16.10 -50.03 -11.75
CA GLU A 903 -15.85 -51.42 -12.13
C GLU A 903 -16.24 -51.69 -13.59
N VAL A 904 -17.09 -50.84 -14.20
CA VAL A 904 -17.55 -50.99 -15.59
C VAL A 904 -17.07 -49.85 -16.48
N ALA A 905 -17.50 -48.61 -16.21
CA ALA A 905 -17.23 -47.48 -17.13
C ALA A 905 -15.74 -47.07 -17.16
N LEU A 906 -15.08 -47.06 -16.01
CA LEU A 906 -13.67 -46.65 -15.86
C LEU A 906 -12.69 -47.83 -15.93
N ALA A 907 -13.15 -49.06 -16.18
CA ALA A 907 -12.32 -50.27 -16.14
C ALA A 907 -11.11 -50.16 -17.08
N ARG A 908 -11.35 -49.66 -18.30
CA ARG A 908 -10.34 -49.37 -19.35
C ARG A 908 -9.21 -48.46 -18.88
N HIS A 909 -9.56 -47.41 -18.15
CA HIS A 909 -8.63 -46.38 -17.70
C HIS A 909 -7.92 -46.74 -16.39
N ARG A 910 -8.33 -47.83 -15.72
CA ARG A 910 -7.81 -48.29 -14.43
C ARG A 910 -7.09 -49.65 -14.50
N HIS A 911 -6.86 -50.18 -15.70
CA HIS A 911 -6.29 -51.51 -15.93
C HIS A 911 -7.04 -52.63 -15.18
N ILE A 912 -8.35 -52.45 -14.98
CA ILE A 912 -9.27 -53.47 -14.46
C ILE A 912 -9.73 -54.31 -15.66
N ALA A 913 -9.96 -55.62 -15.46
CA ALA A 913 -10.51 -56.48 -16.50
C ALA A 913 -11.86 -55.93 -16.98
N GLU A 914 -12.02 -55.71 -18.29
CA GLU A 914 -13.28 -55.23 -18.84
C GLU A 914 -14.38 -56.29 -18.65
N PRO A 915 -15.56 -55.91 -18.11
CA PRO A 915 -16.69 -56.82 -18.02
C PRO A 915 -17.17 -57.18 -19.44
N SER A 916 -17.54 -58.45 -19.64
CA SER A 916 -18.05 -58.90 -20.93
C SER A 916 -19.42 -58.28 -21.23
N ASP A 917 -19.81 -58.24 -22.52
CA ASP A 917 -21.14 -57.77 -22.90
C ASP A 917 -22.27 -58.61 -22.26
N GLY A 918 -21.99 -59.89 -21.96
CA GLY A 918 -22.88 -60.77 -21.21
C GLY A 918 -23.04 -60.34 -19.74
N ASP A 919 -21.95 -59.94 -19.07
CA ASP A 919 -21.98 -59.46 -17.68
C ASP A 919 -22.73 -58.13 -17.58
N LYS A 920 -22.50 -57.22 -18.54
CA LYS A 920 -23.23 -55.95 -18.65
C LYS A 920 -24.72 -56.17 -18.88
N ALA A 921 -25.08 -57.11 -19.76
CA ALA A 921 -26.47 -57.49 -20.02
C ALA A 921 -27.14 -58.09 -18.78
N ALA A 922 -26.46 -59.00 -18.06
CA ALA A 922 -27.00 -59.60 -16.83
C ALA A 922 -27.26 -58.55 -15.73
N ILE A 923 -26.35 -57.59 -15.54
CA ILE A 923 -26.56 -56.48 -14.59
C ILE A 923 -27.71 -55.57 -15.07
N ALA A 924 -27.81 -55.29 -16.36
CA ALA A 924 -28.91 -54.50 -16.94
C ALA A 924 -30.27 -55.17 -16.75
N ASP A 925 -30.36 -56.49 -16.92
CA ASP A 925 -31.57 -57.28 -16.67
C ASP A 925 -32.00 -57.20 -15.20
N ILE A 926 -31.05 -57.33 -14.26
CA ILE A 926 -31.30 -57.19 -12.82
C ILE A 926 -31.80 -55.78 -12.46
N LEU A 927 -31.28 -54.75 -13.12
CA LEU A 927 -31.77 -53.38 -12.94
C LEU A 927 -33.20 -53.21 -13.50
N GLY A 928 -33.51 -53.88 -14.62
CA GLY A 928 -34.81 -53.90 -15.30
C GLY A 928 -35.90 -54.69 -14.55
N GLU A 929 -35.55 -55.76 -13.83
CA GLU A 929 -36.47 -56.53 -12.95
C GLU A 929 -37.17 -55.65 -11.90
N GLN A 930 -36.67 -54.44 -11.69
CA GLN A 930 -37.11 -53.54 -10.64
C GLN A 930 -37.69 -52.21 -11.18
N GLU A 931 -37.85 -52.08 -12.50
CA GLU A 931 -38.19 -50.84 -13.21
C GLU A 931 -39.58 -50.28 -12.86
N GLN A 932 -40.50 -51.12 -12.36
CA GLN A 932 -41.89 -50.76 -12.08
C GLN A 932 -42.12 -50.05 -10.73
N GLN A 933 -41.10 -49.87 -9.88
CA GLN A 933 -41.21 -49.26 -8.54
C GLN A 933 -40.15 -48.18 -8.23
N LYS A 934 -39.43 -47.64 -9.22
CA LYS A 934 -38.15 -46.93 -8.98
C LYS A 934 -38.09 -45.46 -9.37
N ASP A 935 -37.14 -44.76 -8.73
CA ASP A 935 -36.58 -43.48 -9.17
C ASP A 935 -35.94 -43.66 -10.56
N PRO A 936 -36.56 -43.13 -11.64
CA PRO A 936 -36.12 -43.37 -13.02
C PRO A 936 -34.71 -42.80 -13.26
N LYS A 937 -34.36 -41.70 -12.60
CA LYS A 937 -33.05 -41.04 -12.75
C LYS A 937 -31.91 -41.93 -12.28
N PHE A 938 -32.12 -42.68 -11.19
CA PHE A 938 -31.15 -43.63 -10.66
C PHE A 938 -30.88 -44.78 -11.62
N ILE A 939 -31.94 -45.38 -12.17
CA ILE A 939 -31.80 -46.48 -13.12
C ILE A 939 -31.15 -46.02 -14.44
N ASP A 940 -31.51 -44.84 -14.94
CA ASP A 940 -30.92 -44.26 -16.14
C ASP A 940 -29.42 -44.01 -15.98
N LEU A 941 -28.99 -43.51 -14.81
CA LEU A 941 -27.57 -43.36 -14.48
C LEU A 941 -26.84 -44.71 -14.45
N CYS A 942 -27.41 -45.73 -13.80
CA CYS A 942 -26.81 -47.08 -13.78
C CYS A 942 -26.65 -47.65 -15.20
N ARG A 943 -27.65 -47.49 -16.07
CA ARG A 943 -27.57 -47.92 -17.48
C ARG A 943 -26.53 -47.13 -18.27
N ALA A 944 -26.45 -45.83 -18.05
CA ALA A 944 -25.45 -44.98 -18.69
C ALA A 944 -24.02 -45.43 -18.36
N MET A 945 -23.78 -45.89 -17.11
CA MET A 945 -22.48 -46.47 -16.71
C MET A 945 -22.21 -47.84 -17.34
N LEU A 946 -23.25 -48.65 -17.60
CA LEU A 946 -23.11 -49.99 -18.21
C LEU A 946 -22.87 -49.94 -19.72
N GLN A 947 -23.53 -49.01 -20.41
CA GLN A 947 -23.49 -48.90 -21.88
C GLN A 947 -22.29 -48.09 -22.39
N ASP A 948 -21.50 -47.48 -21.50
CA ASP A 948 -20.41 -46.57 -21.83
C ASP A 948 -20.84 -45.42 -22.78
N ASN A 949 -22.13 -45.08 -22.74
CA ASN A 949 -22.79 -44.08 -23.61
C ASN A 949 -22.57 -42.64 -23.15
N CYS A 950 -21.76 -42.44 -22.12
CA CYS A 950 -21.39 -41.13 -21.65
C CYS A 950 -20.27 -40.62 -22.57
N ALA A 951 -20.44 -39.41 -23.14
CA ALA A 951 -19.40 -38.79 -23.97
C ALA A 951 -18.20 -38.38 -23.10
N TRP A 952 -17.41 -39.36 -22.66
CA TRP A 952 -16.27 -39.14 -21.80
C TRP A 952 -15.15 -38.43 -22.59
N PRO A 953 -14.46 -37.45 -21.99
CA PRO A 953 -13.22 -36.96 -22.56
C PRO A 953 -12.20 -38.11 -22.65
N SER A 954 -11.36 -38.10 -23.68
CA SER A 954 -10.27 -39.08 -23.81
C SER A 954 -9.29 -38.91 -22.64
N VAL A 955 -9.30 -39.84 -21.68
CA VAL A 955 -8.39 -39.85 -20.55
C VAL A 955 -7.09 -40.55 -20.93
N THR A 956 -5.98 -39.80 -20.91
CA THR A 956 -4.63 -40.28 -21.25
C THR A 956 -3.66 -40.18 -20.09
N THR A 957 -3.96 -39.35 -19.07
CA THR A 957 -3.10 -39.16 -17.89
C THR A 957 -3.82 -39.50 -16.58
N PRO A 958 -3.09 -39.92 -15.51
CA PRO A 958 -3.67 -40.12 -14.18
C PRO A 958 -4.38 -38.88 -13.60
N ARG A 959 -3.94 -37.68 -14.00
CA ARG A 959 -4.54 -36.40 -13.60
C ARG A 959 -5.90 -36.16 -14.28
N GLU A 960 -6.03 -36.47 -15.57
CA GLU A 960 -7.32 -36.42 -16.26
C GLU A 960 -8.33 -37.40 -15.65
N LEU A 961 -7.87 -38.58 -15.23
CA LEU A 961 -8.73 -39.55 -14.53
C LEU A 961 -9.24 -39.00 -13.19
N LEU A 962 -8.39 -38.28 -12.43
CA LEU A 962 -8.82 -37.61 -11.19
C LEU A 962 -9.96 -36.62 -11.46
N PHE A 963 -9.84 -35.78 -12.48
CA PHE A 963 -10.90 -34.83 -12.82
C PHE A 963 -12.20 -35.53 -13.23
N LEU A 964 -12.09 -36.62 -13.99
CA LEU A 964 -13.24 -37.42 -14.39
C LEU A 964 -13.95 -38.06 -13.19
N GLU A 965 -13.20 -38.58 -12.22
CA GLU A 965 -13.77 -39.14 -10.99
C GLU A 965 -14.47 -38.10 -10.13
N LEU A 966 -13.88 -36.91 -10.01
CA LEU A 966 -14.50 -35.79 -9.30
C LEU A 966 -15.79 -35.34 -9.99
N GLN A 967 -15.78 -35.23 -11.32
CA GLN A 967 -16.95 -34.89 -12.11
C GLN A 967 -18.06 -35.93 -11.94
N LEU A 968 -17.72 -37.22 -12.03
CA LEU A 968 -18.66 -38.32 -11.84
C LEU A 968 -19.27 -38.28 -10.44
N HIS A 969 -18.44 -38.10 -9.40
CA HIS A 969 -18.90 -37.98 -8.03
C HIS A 969 -19.86 -36.81 -7.84
N ALA A 970 -19.54 -35.64 -8.40
CA ALA A 970 -20.40 -34.46 -8.32
C ALA A 970 -21.72 -34.67 -9.07
N GLN A 971 -21.68 -35.21 -10.30
CA GLN A 971 -22.87 -35.41 -11.12
C GLN A 971 -23.84 -36.42 -10.50
N THR A 972 -23.32 -37.53 -9.98
CA THR A 972 -24.12 -38.56 -9.31
C THR A 972 -24.77 -38.03 -8.03
N ALA A 973 -24.02 -37.30 -7.20
CA ALA A 973 -24.54 -36.66 -6.00
C ALA A 973 -25.63 -35.62 -6.32
N LEU A 974 -25.40 -34.76 -7.31
CA LEU A 974 -26.38 -33.72 -7.71
C LEU A 974 -27.67 -34.33 -8.28
N THR A 975 -27.58 -35.47 -8.96
CA THR A 975 -28.75 -36.11 -9.58
C THR A 975 -29.59 -36.89 -8.56
N LEU A 976 -28.94 -37.55 -7.57
CA LEU A 976 -29.58 -38.47 -6.64
C LEU A 976 -29.94 -37.86 -5.28
N CYS A 977 -29.20 -36.85 -4.80
CA CYS A 977 -29.46 -36.23 -3.50
C CYS A 977 -30.51 -35.11 -3.63
N ASN A 978 -31.80 -35.43 -3.55
CA ASN A 978 -32.89 -34.47 -3.83
C ASN A 978 -33.38 -33.61 -2.64
N ASN A 979 -32.87 -33.84 -1.42
CA ASN A 979 -33.47 -33.28 -0.21
C ASN A 979 -32.76 -32.04 0.37
N ASP A 980 -31.77 -31.47 -0.32
CA ASP A 980 -31.02 -30.30 0.19
C ASP A 980 -31.20 -29.06 -0.70
N SER A 981 -31.80 -28.01 -0.12
CA SER A 981 -31.95 -26.70 -0.76
C SER A 981 -30.63 -26.05 -1.17
N LEU A 982 -29.52 -26.39 -0.48
CA LEU A 982 -28.19 -25.85 -0.75
C LEU A 982 -27.62 -26.33 -2.10
N LEU A 983 -28.03 -27.51 -2.58
CA LEU A 983 -27.53 -28.08 -3.83
C LEU A 983 -28.27 -27.58 -5.07
N VAL A 984 -29.42 -26.92 -4.92
CA VAL A 984 -30.26 -26.47 -6.04
C VAL A 984 -29.50 -25.56 -7.03
N PRO A 985 -28.70 -24.56 -6.60
CA PRO A 985 -27.94 -23.73 -7.54
C PRO A 985 -26.93 -24.55 -8.37
N LEU A 986 -26.27 -25.52 -7.74
CA LEU A 986 -25.30 -26.41 -8.41
C LEU A 986 -26.00 -27.39 -9.37
N LYS A 987 -27.19 -27.89 -9.01
CA LYS A 987 -28.03 -28.69 -9.91
C LYS A 987 -28.47 -27.90 -11.13
N ASN A 988 -28.90 -26.65 -10.94
CA ASN A 988 -29.27 -25.77 -12.05
C ASN A 988 -28.05 -25.49 -12.93
N LEU A 989 -26.86 -25.26 -12.36
CA LEU A 989 -25.64 -25.11 -13.16
C LEU A 989 -25.30 -26.36 -13.97
N ALA A 990 -25.46 -27.55 -13.42
CA ALA A 990 -25.11 -28.80 -14.10
C ALA A 990 -26.16 -29.24 -15.13
N ALA A 991 -27.46 -29.15 -14.80
CA ALA A 991 -28.54 -29.72 -15.60
C ALA A 991 -29.38 -28.68 -16.37
N GLN A 992 -29.43 -27.42 -15.90
CA GLN A 992 -30.24 -26.35 -16.52
C GLN A 992 -29.52 -24.99 -16.50
N PRO A 993 -28.34 -24.84 -17.16
CA PRO A 993 -27.51 -23.64 -17.05
C PRO A 993 -28.24 -22.32 -17.40
N ILE A 994 -29.27 -22.41 -18.25
CA ILE A 994 -30.16 -21.29 -18.61
C ILE A 994 -30.79 -20.61 -17.39
N LEU A 995 -31.15 -21.37 -16.34
CA LEU A 995 -31.73 -20.81 -15.11
C LEU A 995 -30.72 -19.99 -14.30
N MET A 996 -29.42 -20.12 -14.60
CA MET A 996 -28.32 -19.48 -13.87
C MET A 996 -27.69 -18.31 -14.63
N GLN A 997 -28.17 -17.98 -15.84
CA GLN A 997 -27.58 -16.95 -16.71
C GLN A 997 -27.55 -15.55 -16.07
N LYS A 998 -28.45 -15.27 -15.12
CA LYS A 998 -28.56 -13.99 -14.39
C LYS A 998 -28.30 -14.14 -12.89
N SER A 999 -27.64 -15.23 -12.49
CA SER A 999 -27.36 -15.52 -11.08
C SER A 999 -25.91 -15.19 -10.75
N PHE A 1000 -25.66 -14.70 -9.53
CA PHE A 1000 -24.30 -14.60 -9.00
C PHE A 1000 -23.79 -16.00 -8.67
N LEU A 1001 -22.69 -16.39 -9.30
CA LEU A 1001 -22.05 -17.67 -9.01
C LEU A 1001 -21.23 -17.56 -7.72
N PRO A 1002 -21.12 -18.64 -6.92
CA PRO A 1002 -20.23 -18.65 -5.77
C PRO A 1002 -18.79 -18.35 -6.22
N THR A 1003 -18.02 -17.67 -5.37
CA THR A 1003 -16.62 -17.27 -5.62
C THR A 1003 -16.42 -16.30 -6.80
N MET A 1004 -17.47 -15.60 -7.24
CA MET A 1004 -17.32 -14.43 -8.12
C MET A 1004 -16.67 -13.28 -7.34
N PRO A 1005 -15.82 -12.44 -7.97
CA PRO A 1005 -15.34 -11.21 -7.35
C PRO A 1005 -16.53 -10.32 -6.99
N ASP A 1006 -16.58 -9.85 -5.75
CA ASP A 1006 -17.56 -8.85 -5.35
C ASP A 1006 -17.28 -7.55 -6.12
N ASP A 1007 -18.32 -6.90 -6.66
CA ASP A 1007 -18.18 -5.55 -7.16
C ASP A 1007 -18.11 -4.62 -5.93
N PRO A 1008 -16.99 -3.90 -5.69
CA PRO A 1008 -16.87 -3.01 -4.54
C PRO A 1008 -17.89 -1.87 -4.55
N LYS A 1009 -18.60 -1.65 -5.68
CA LYS A 1009 -19.70 -0.68 -5.80
C LYS A 1009 -21.04 -1.22 -5.32
N ILE A 1010 -21.15 -2.51 -5.02
CA ILE A 1010 -22.33 -3.15 -4.44
C ILE A 1010 -22.09 -3.27 -2.93
N ILE A 1011 -22.59 -2.31 -2.16
CA ILE A 1011 -22.72 -2.46 -0.70
C ILE A 1011 -23.48 -3.78 -0.43
N PRO A 1012 -22.96 -4.69 0.42
CA PRO A 1012 -23.52 -6.02 0.60
C PRO A 1012 -25.01 -5.98 0.95
N TRP A 1013 -25.80 -6.79 0.23
CA TRP A 1013 -27.20 -7.06 0.54
C TRP A 1013 -27.40 -7.57 1.99
N ASP A 1014 -26.37 -8.10 2.63
CA ASP A 1014 -26.41 -8.69 3.97
C ASP A 1014 -26.75 -7.73 5.10
N TRP A 1015 -26.51 -6.41 4.95
CA TRP A 1015 -26.93 -5.44 5.98
C TRP A 1015 -28.46 -5.33 6.12
N THR A 1016 -29.22 -5.72 5.09
CA THR A 1016 -30.70 -5.67 5.12
C THR A 1016 -31.35 -6.88 5.81
N LEU A 1017 -30.62 -8.00 5.95
CA LEU A 1017 -31.17 -9.24 6.53
C LEU A 1017 -30.91 -9.38 8.03
N GLN A 1018 -29.86 -8.74 8.57
CA GLN A 1018 -29.54 -8.82 10.00
C GLN A 1018 -30.37 -7.85 10.87
N ASN A 1019 -30.83 -6.72 10.32
CA ASN A 1019 -31.65 -5.75 11.04
C ASN A 1019 -33.14 -5.96 10.75
N LYS A 1020 -33.77 -6.89 11.47
CA LYS A 1020 -35.23 -7.03 11.50
C LYS A 1020 -35.89 -5.72 11.95
N ALA A 1021 -36.57 -5.07 10.99
CA ALA A 1021 -37.89 -4.42 11.12
C ALA A 1021 -38.05 -2.89 11.32
N ARG A 1022 -37.06 -1.99 11.16
CA ARG A 1022 -37.37 -0.53 11.26
C ARG A 1022 -36.72 0.45 10.27
N ASP A 1023 -35.64 0.12 9.57
CA ASP A 1023 -34.91 1.16 8.82
C ASP A 1023 -35.15 1.10 7.31
N ILE A 1024 -35.70 2.19 6.76
CA ILE A 1024 -35.74 2.44 5.32
C ILE A 1024 -34.36 2.91 4.91
N ILE A 1025 -33.55 2.02 4.32
CA ILE A 1025 -32.23 2.39 3.77
C ILE A 1025 -32.43 2.91 2.34
N THR A 1026 -32.03 4.16 2.09
CA THR A 1026 -32.06 4.74 0.74
C THR A 1026 -30.66 5.08 0.24
N ARG A 1027 -30.43 4.83 -1.05
CA ARG A 1027 -29.12 5.01 -1.70
C ARG A 1027 -29.00 6.42 -2.28
N TYR A 1028 -27.81 6.99 -2.16
CA TYR A 1028 -27.43 8.29 -2.70
C TYR A 1028 -26.05 8.21 -3.35
N ILE A 1029 -25.78 9.15 -4.26
CA ILE A 1029 -24.48 9.38 -4.89
C ILE A 1029 -23.97 10.76 -4.47
N CYS A 1030 -22.69 10.85 -4.12
CA CYS A 1030 -22.03 12.14 -3.86
C CYS A 1030 -21.72 12.88 -5.18
N GLN A 1031 -21.33 14.15 -5.12
CA GLN A 1031 -21.02 14.94 -6.32
C GLN A 1031 -19.96 14.31 -7.25
N ASN A 1032 -19.08 13.45 -6.72
CA ASN A 1032 -18.03 12.77 -7.47
C ASN A 1032 -18.40 11.34 -7.92
N GLY A 1033 -19.65 10.89 -7.72
CA GLY A 1033 -20.11 9.58 -8.20
C GLY A 1033 -20.01 8.43 -7.20
N HIS A 1034 -19.54 8.65 -5.97
CA HIS A 1034 -19.40 7.59 -4.95
C HIS A 1034 -20.72 7.31 -4.23
N LEU A 1035 -21.01 6.03 -4.02
CA LEU A 1035 -22.27 5.55 -3.44
C LEU A 1035 -22.24 5.65 -1.91
N TYR A 1036 -23.33 6.13 -1.29
CA TYR A 1036 -23.53 6.08 0.15
C TYR A 1036 -24.99 5.81 0.50
N THR A 1037 -25.26 5.43 1.76
CA THR A 1037 -26.60 5.09 2.24
C THR A 1037 -27.02 5.98 3.39
N ILE A 1038 -28.33 6.24 3.49
CA ILE A 1038 -28.97 6.90 4.63
C ILE A 1038 -30.01 5.93 5.21
N GLY A 1039 -29.91 5.63 6.50
CA GLY A 1039 -30.80 4.72 7.24
C GLY A 1039 -32.04 5.41 7.84
N ASP A 1040 -32.65 4.77 8.84
CA ASP A 1040 -33.87 5.17 9.56
C ASP A 1040 -35.09 5.44 8.64
N CYS A 1041 -35.20 6.67 8.14
CA CYS A 1041 -36.29 7.14 7.29
C CYS A 1041 -35.90 7.26 5.81
N GLY A 1042 -34.64 7.04 5.47
CA GLY A 1042 -34.12 7.11 4.10
C GLY A 1042 -33.93 8.53 3.55
N ASN A 1043 -34.26 9.56 4.34
CA ASN A 1043 -34.14 10.96 3.94
C ASN A 1043 -33.00 11.65 4.70
N PRO A 1044 -32.30 12.63 4.08
CA PRO A 1044 -31.11 13.25 4.65
C PRO A 1044 -31.43 14.14 5.87
N ALA A 1045 -31.07 13.68 7.07
CA ALA A 1045 -31.27 14.43 8.32
C ALA A 1045 -29.95 14.93 8.94
N VAL A 1046 -28.82 14.30 8.60
CA VAL A 1046 -27.48 14.64 9.07
C VAL A 1046 -26.53 14.82 7.89
N THR A 1047 -25.64 15.80 7.97
CA THR A 1047 -24.53 16.01 7.03
C THR A 1047 -23.28 15.27 7.50
N SER A 1048 -22.59 14.58 6.58
CA SER A 1048 -21.32 13.88 6.83
C SER A 1048 -20.34 14.11 5.66
N LYS A 1049 -19.15 13.49 5.71
CA LYS A 1049 -18.17 13.52 4.62
C LYS A 1049 -18.14 12.18 3.90
N CYS A 1050 -18.01 12.21 2.57
CA CYS A 1050 -17.84 11.00 1.77
C CYS A 1050 -16.56 10.27 2.19
N PRO A 1051 -16.62 8.97 2.51
CA PRO A 1051 -15.45 8.22 2.93
C PRO A 1051 -14.39 8.07 1.82
N GLU A 1052 -14.80 8.15 0.55
CA GLU A 1052 -13.90 8.00 -0.60
C GLU A 1052 -13.27 9.31 -1.05
N CYS A 1053 -14.03 10.41 -1.12
CA CYS A 1053 -13.53 11.68 -1.66
C CYS A 1053 -13.64 12.88 -0.74
N GLY A 1054 -14.14 12.72 0.49
CA GLY A 1054 -14.21 13.78 1.50
C GLY A 1054 -15.24 14.89 1.27
N VAL A 1055 -15.94 14.92 0.12
CA VAL A 1055 -16.99 15.91 -0.18
C VAL A 1055 -18.20 15.74 0.77
N PRO A 1056 -18.94 16.81 1.09
CA PRO A 1056 -20.12 16.70 1.96
C PRO A 1056 -21.19 15.80 1.33
N ILE A 1057 -21.77 14.91 2.14
CA ILE A 1057 -22.85 13.98 1.82
C ILE A 1057 -23.96 14.06 2.87
N GLY A 1058 -25.14 13.53 2.58
CA GLY A 1058 -26.30 13.62 3.47
C GLY A 1058 -27.04 14.96 3.33
N GLY A 1059 -27.45 15.57 4.43
CA GLY A 1059 -28.21 16.83 4.40
C GLY A 1059 -28.91 17.16 5.71
N SER A 1060 -29.72 18.20 5.72
CA SER A 1060 -30.46 18.65 6.92
C SER A 1060 -31.91 18.93 6.56
N ASN A 1061 -32.85 18.70 7.49
CA ASN A 1061 -34.29 18.87 7.26
C ASN A 1061 -34.83 18.14 6.02
N HIS A 1062 -34.30 16.94 5.73
CA HIS A 1062 -34.64 16.15 4.53
C HIS A 1062 -34.27 16.81 3.20
N VAL A 1063 -33.44 17.87 3.24
CA VAL A 1063 -32.85 18.53 2.07
C VAL A 1063 -31.44 18.01 1.88
N LEU A 1064 -31.20 17.40 0.72
CA LEU A 1064 -29.92 16.83 0.34
C LEU A 1064 -28.89 17.93 0.06
N VAL A 1065 -27.62 17.70 0.42
CA VAL A 1065 -26.53 18.63 0.08
C VAL A 1065 -26.37 18.78 -1.44
N GLN A 1066 -26.00 20.00 -1.87
CA GLN A 1066 -25.91 20.37 -3.28
C GLN A 1066 -24.91 19.48 -4.02
N GLY A 1067 -25.33 18.92 -5.16
CA GLY A 1067 -24.50 18.00 -5.97
C GLY A 1067 -24.62 16.52 -5.62
N SER A 1068 -25.19 16.16 -4.46
CA SER A 1068 -25.58 14.77 -4.20
C SER A 1068 -26.90 14.44 -4.91
N GLN A 1069 -27.09 13.16 -5.28
CA GLN A 1069 -28.30 12.68 -5.95
C GLN A 1069 -28.85 11.43 -5.27
N LYS A 1070 -30.18 11.32 -5.20
CA LYS A 1070 -30.86 10.11 -4.74
C LYS A 1070 -30.89 9.07 -5.86
N LEU A 1071 -30.56 7.82 -5.55
CA LEU A 1071 -30.71 6.71 -6.48
C LEU A 1071 -32.13 6.15 -6.34
N ASP A 1072 -32.99 6.43 -7.30
CA ASP A 1072 -34.27 5.73 -7.42
C ASP A 1072 -34.05 4.36 -8.09
N LYS A 1073 -34.81 3.37 -7.62
CA LYS A 1073 -34.67 1.92 -7.87
C LYS A 1073 -34.25 1.55 -9.32
N LEU A 1074 -33.24 0.68 -9.45
CA LEU A 1074 -32.93 -0.10 -10.66
C LEU A 1074 -33.93 -1.25 -10.84
#